data_AF-A0A0P7AN27-F1
#
_entry.id   AF-A0A0P7AN27-F1
#
_cell.length_a   1.000
_cell.length_b   1.000
_cell.length_c   1.000
_cell.angle_alpha   90.00
_cell.angle_beta   90.00
_cell.angle_gamma   90.00
#
_symmetry.space_group_name_H-M   'P 1'
#
loop_
_entity.id
_entity.type
_entity.pdbx_description
1 polymer ?
#
loop_
_entity_poly.entity_id
_entity_poly.type
_entity_poly.pdbx_seq_one_letter_code
_entity_poly.pdbx_strand_id
1 'polypeptide(L)'
;MRISQLVLVLSSVAVSFARHDPLRRRQDDSAPVASTNDTDVTPKRFIVEFDKETNPQDAADELATRSGVKVLKVFNSDIFHGASLETPEDNLDTLKAEGPVVQAWQAKKVTLTPLVPLQSYGKDAAGINMSIHHMTGVDKLHADGVLGKGAVVAVVDTGVDYTHPALGGGIGEGFKIAGGYDLVGNGEWPEDPDKEPDSDPMDQLGHGTHVSGIVAGESDLFTGVAPEATLRVYKVFATLDATTEDVLIEAFLLAYKEGADVITSSVGGLAGWSDNAWAVVASRLVDEGVVVTISAGNDGQAGAFAASSGSSGRHVLAIASVEADVIAAPSFNATFSDGGGVEKVSVPYLSVDPWYPSDIDGWPVVALSLNASVADEACSPLPDDTRNLTGSVVLVRRGGCNFSQKQQNLAAFGGLHVLVYTNDMPIVIPTTDFSDGQIAMITREAGAEIIKTLGAGGNVTADFTTRPIYTLTGLTNEETGGDPSYFTTIGATNDLFIKPDVAAPGGQILSSYLGGGYTVLSGTSMACPYVAGVAALYIGQHGGRSVHGPGFAKDLAMRIISSGEAVPWSDGTGDGTDYGFSASVAQVGTGLVNASKVLDYTTGLSFAKFALNDTRQPNKWHTVDITNNADAPVTYTFSARAFGGINAMNTDPDTWGTPRIAWGEEALAAPEEMVPRVSFPGGKFTVRSGETKKAKFSFATPAGLDASKLPLYSGAVVVAGSNGESLAVPYLGLAADLQSDVGDIFQYPIGFPTITSTRDDVPIADKANFTFDLDPDVQDFPNLYARLNFGTRELRWDIFDAAWTERKWKYPPVVGKAGYVGAATSWAQLNGKQFFNATVDDADDLITLPMTDVPRSIVGLYGTELWWLGRLANGTQIAPGKYNMRFAALKPFGNPKKSEHWDVFETPSFEVLPLKD
;
A
#
# COMPACT_ATOMS: atom_id res chain seq x y z
N MET A 1 -20.22 76.41 24.10
CA MET A 1 -18.92 76.64 24.76
C MET A 1 -18.03 75.46 24.37
N ARG A 2 -17.05 75.65 23.46
CA ARG A 2 -15.58 75.61 23.71
C ARG A 2 -15.15 74.34 24.48
N ILE A 3 -14.21 73.47 24.09
CA ILE A 3 -13.00 73.46 23.23
C ILE A 3 -12.56 71.96 23.21
N SER A 4 -12.41 71.31 22.05
CA SER A 4 -11.15 70.88 21.40
C SER A 4 -10.53 69.51 21.81
N GLN A 5 -10.50 68.60 20.83
CA GLN A 5 -9.44 67.67 20.38
C GLN A 5 -8.55 66.90 21.39
N LEU A 6 -8.54 65.56 21.29
CA LEU A 6 -7.39 64.80 20.75
C LEU A 6 -7.80 63.39 20.26
N VAL A 7 -7.05 62.94 19.26
CA VAL A 7 -7.24 61.76 18.39
C VAL A 7 -6.75 60.47 19.07
N LEU A 8 -7.53 59.38 18.95
CA LEU A 8 -7.03 58.00 18.98
C LEU A 8 -7.67 57.26 17.79
N VAL A 9 -6.85 56.80 16.85
CA VAL A 9 -7.29 55.97 15.71
C VAL A 9 -7.37 54.53 16.19
N LEU A 10 -8.60 54.03 16.34
CA LEU A 10 -8.93 52.60 16.41
C LEU A 10 -10.05 52.41 15.38
N SER A 11 -9.69 51.96 14.18
CA SER A 11 -10.67 51.54 13.17
C SER A 11 -11.03 50.08 13.39
N SER A 12 -12.04 49.86 14.23
CA SER A 12 -12.91 48.69 14.14
C SER A 12 -13.91 48.93 13.01
N VAL A 13 -13.88 48.12 11.96
CA VAL A 13 -15.00 48.01 11.01
C VAL A 13 -15.58 46.63 11.15
N ALA A 14 -16.77 46.58 11.76
CA ALA A 14 -17.67 45.44 11.65
C ALA A 14 -18.11 45.30 10.20
N VAL A 15 -18.06 44.08 9.66
CA VAL A 15 -18.77 43.72 8.42
C VAL A 15 -19.66 42.50 8.70
N SER A 16 -20.95 42.79 8.56
CA SER A 16 -22.11 41.95 8.34
C SER A 16 -21.88 40.46 8.05
N PHE A 17 -22.60 39.64 8.82
CA PHE A 17 -22.99 38.28 8.49
C PHE A 17 -23.58 38.18 7.08
N ALA A 18 -23.00 37.32 6.25
CA ALA A 18 -23.63 36.75 5.06
C ALA A 18 -23.66 35.23 5.26
N ARG A 19 -24.87 34.65 5.27
CA ARG A 19 -25.12 33.20 5.27
C ARG A 19 -24.29 32.56 4.15
N HIS A 20 -23.37 31.70 4.52
CA HIS A 20 -22.49 30.98 3.60
C HIS A 20 -23.20 29.73 3.07
N ASP A 21 -23.18 29.61 1.76
CA ASP A 21 -23.72 28.52 0.94
C ASP A 21 -22.87 27.23 1.12
N PRO A 22 -23.45 26.03 1.28
CA PRO A 22 -22.70 24.82 1.62
C PRO A 22 -21.83 24.22 0.49
N LEU A 23 -21.91 24.73 -0.74
CA LEU A 23 -21.36 24.05 -1.93
C LEU A 23 -19.95 24.51 -2.36
N ARG A 24 -19.27 25.38 -1.59
CA ARG A 24 -17.94 25.90 -1.96
C ARG A 24 -16.76 25.42 -1.09
N ARG A 25 -16.88 24.31 -0.37
CA ARG A 25 -15.72 23.64 0.24
C ARG A 25 -15.09 22.65 -0.76
N ARG A 26 -14.21 23.15 -1.62
CA ARG A 26 -13.21 22.37 -2.38
C ARG A 26 -11.77 22.75 -1.98
N GLN A 27 -11.53 23.29 -0.78
CA GLN A 27 -10.21 23.87 -0.48
C GLN A 27 -9.72 23.86 0.98
N ASP A 28 -10.24 22.98 1.84
CA ASP A 28 -9.66 22.69 3.17
C ASP A 28 -9.55 21.17 3.43
N ASP A 29 -9.35 20.38 2.37
CA ASP A 29 -8.90 18.99 2.47
C ASP A 29 -7.36 18.99 2.55
N SER A 30 -6.83 19.41 3.69
CA SER A 30 -5.38 19.49 3.95
C SER A 30 -4.72 18.12 4.18
N ALA A 31 -5.18 17.08 3.48
CA ALA A 31 -4.39 15.87 3.30
C ALA A 31 -3.26 16.21 2.30
N PRO A 32 -2.02 15.74 2.51
CA PRO A 32 -0.99 15.85 1.48
C PRO A 32 -1.53 15.27 0.18
N VAL A 33 -1.17 15.88 -0.95
CA VAL A 33 -1.52 15.43 -2.30
C VAL A 33 -0.96 14.02 -2.50
N ALA A 34 -1.72 13.01 -2.06
CA ALA A 34 -1.55 11.65 -2.51
C ALA A 34 -1.94 11.64 -3.98
N SER A 35 -1.14 10.93 -4.78
CA SER A 35 -1.42 10.63 -6.18
C SER A 35 -2.92 10.41 -6.39
N THR A 36 -3.48 11.06 -7.40
CA THR A 36 -4.80 10.77 -7.93
C THR A 36 -4.90 9.26 -8.20
N ASN A 37 -5.56 8.53 -7.30
CA ASN A 37 -5.84 7.12 -7.43
C ASN A 37 -7.34 6.92 -7.18
N ASP A 38 -8.06 6.66 -8.26
CA ASP A 38 -9.13 5.68 -8.19
C ASP A 38 -8.67 4.50 -9.06
N THR A 39 -9.12 3.29 -8.76
CA THR A 39 -8.97 2.16 -9.70
C THR A 39 -9.81 2.47 -10.93
N ASP A 40 -9.32 3.37 -11.78
CA ASP A 40 -10.00 3.83 -12.97
C ASP A 40 -10.24 2.61 -13.83
N VAL A 41 -11.51 2.33 -14.06
CA VAL A 41 -11.87 1.27 -14.96
C VAL A 41 -11.46 1.72 -16.36
N THR A 42 -10.65 0.91 -17.04
CA THR A 42 -10.34 1.20 -18.44
C THR A 42 -11.63 1.07 -19.25
N PRO A 43 -12.09 2.13 -19.94
CA PRO A 43 -13.35 2.11 -20.66
C PRO A 43 -13.48 0.89 -21.57
N LYS A 44 -14.67 0.28 -21.58
CA LYS A 44 -15.04 -0.86 -22.43
C LYS A 44 -14.17 -2.13 -22.31
N ARG A 45 -13.15 -2.18 -21.45
CA ARG A 45 -12.23 -3.32 -21.36
C ARG A 45 -12.68 -4.34 -20.31
N PHE A 46 -12.69 -5.60 -20.71
CA PHE A 46 -13.12 -6.73 -19.90
C PHE A 46 -12.13 -7.88 -19.97
N ILE A 47 -12.05 -8.64 -18.89
CA ILE A 47 -11.38 -9.93 -18.85
C ILE A 47 -12.48 -10.99 -18.73
N VAL A 48 -12.50 -11.96 -19.63
CA VAL A 48 -13.46 -13.08 -19.62
C VAL A 48 -12.72 -14.39 -19.43
N GLU A 49 -13.27 -15.26 -18.58
CA GLU A 49 -12.84 -16.65 -18.44
C GLU A 49 -13.81 -17.56 -19.20
N PHE A 50 -13.25 -18.48 -19.97
CA PHE A 50 -14.01 -19.45 -20.74
C PHE A 50 -14.13 -20.79 -20.03
N ASP A 51 -15.12 -21.58 -20.44
CA ASP A 51 -15.21 -22.98 -20.00
C ASP A 51 -13.96 -23.77 -20.41
N LYS A 52 -13.48 -24.66 -19.53
CA LYS A 52 -12.23 -25.43 -19.72
C LYS A 52 -12.25 -26.35 -20.94
N GLU A 53 -13.42 -26.78 -21.40
CA GLU A 53 -13.56 -27.64 -22.59
C GLU A 53 -13.54 -26.83 -23.89
N THR A 54 -13.67 -25.51 -23.80
CA THR A 54 -13.70 -24.60 -24.95
C THR A 54 -12.28 -24.19 -25.35
N ASN A 55 -11.99 -24.22 -26.66
CA ASN A 55 -10.75 -23.63 -27.15
C ASN A 55 -10.82 -22.10 -27.00
N PRO A 56 -9.89 -21.46 -26.26
CA PRO A 56 -9.98 -20.04 -25.97
C PRO A 56 -9.82 -19.15 -27.22
N GLN A 57 -9.13 -19.61 -28.26
CA GLN A 57 -9.03 -18.88 -29.52
C GLN A 57 -10.37 -18.91 -30.27
N ASP A 58 -11.01 -20.08 -30.36
CA ASP A 58 -12.29 -20.21 -31.05
C ASP A 58 -13.40 -19.39 -30.36
N ALA A 59 -13.41 -19.38 -29.01
CA ALA A 59 -14.35 -18.55 -28.24
C ALA A 59 -14.09 -17.05 -28.41
N ALA A 60 -12.82 -16.64 -28.42
CA ALA A 60 -12.47 -15.25 -28.67
C ALA A 60 -12.84 -14.82 -30.10
N ASP A 61 -12.63 -15.68 -31.09
CA ASP A 61 -13.02 -15.44 -32.49
C ASP A 61 -14.54 -15.34 -32.63
N GLU A 62 -15.31 -16.17 -31.90
CA GLU A 62 -16.78 -16.09 -31.84
C GLU A 62 -17.23 -14.73 -31.27
N LEU A 63 -16.66 -14.31 -30.14
CA LEU A 63 -16.95 -13.00 -29.54
C LEU A 63 -16.57 -11.83 -30.46
N ALA A 64 -15.45 -11.95 -31.19
CA ALA A 64 -15.00 -10.95 -32.17
C ALA A 64 -15.94 -10.79 -33.37
N THR A 65 -16.89 -11.72 -33.61
CA THR A 65 -17.91 -11.54 -34.66
C THR A 65 -19.00 -10.54 -34.28
N ARG A 66 -19.11 -10.18 -33.00
CA ARG A 66 -20.07 -9.19 -32.51
C ARG A 66 -19.65 -7.78 -32.90
N SER A 67 -20.63 -6.89 -33.04
CA SER A 67 -20.39 -5.49 -33.40
C SER A 67 -19.49 -4.81 -32.35
N GLY A 68 -18.39 -4.21 -32.80
CA GLY A 68 -17.52 -3.39 -31.95
C GLY A 68 -16.60 -4.15 -30.98
N VAL A 69 -16.66 -5.48 -30.91
CA VAL A 69 -15.78 -6.27 -30.03
C VAL A 69 -14.37 -6.35 -30.63
N LYS A 70 -13.37 -5.95 -29.85
CA LYS A 70 -11.95 -6.06 -30.17
C LYS A 70 -11.27 -6.97 -29.15
N VAL A 71 -10.77 -8.12 -29.60
CA VAL A 71 -9.97 -9.00 -28.74
C VAL A 71 -8.56 -8.42 -28.62
N LEU A 72 -8.13 -8.15 -27.39
CA LEU A 72 -6.81 -7.57 -27.08
C LEU A 72 -5.78 -8.65 -26.81
N LYS A 73 -6.18 -9.68 -26.06
CA LYS A 73 -5.31 -10.79 -25.68
C LYS A 73 -6.13 -12.06 -25.53
N VAL A 74 -5.64 -13.16 -26.08
CA VAL A 74 -6.14 -14.50 -25.75
C VAL A 74 -5.18 -15.15 -24.75
N PHE A 75 -5.71 -15.59 -23.63
CA PHE A 75 -4.98 -16.34 -22.61
C PHE A 75 -5.24 -17.83 -22.80
N ASN A 76 -4.17 -18.55 -23.11
CA ASN A 76 -4.21 -20.00 -23.30
C ASN A 76 -3.09 -20.64 -22.46
N SER A 77 -3.40 -20.90 -21.19
CA SER A 77 -2.51 -21.54 -20.23
C SER A 77 -3.31 -22.49 -19.34
N ASP A 78 -2.64 -23.49 -18.79
CA ASP A 78 -3.18 -24.38 -17.75
C ASP A 78 -3.74 -23.64 -16.53
N ILE A 79 -3.24 -22.43 -16.24
CA ILE A 79 -3.68 -21.56 -15.14
C ILE A 79 -4.95 -20.77 -15.47
N PHE A 80 -5.02 -20.18 -16.66
CA PHE A 80 -6.08 -19.28 -17.09
C PHE A 80 -6.39 -19.45 -18.58
N HIS A 81 -7.68 -19.68 -18.86
CA HIS A 81 -8.26 -19.88 -20.19
C HIS A 81 -9.29 -18.77 -20.41
N GLY A 82 -9.00 -17.81 -21.29
CA GLY A 82 -9.81 -16.61 -21.36
C GLY A 82 -9.34 -15.61 -22.41
N ALA A 83 -9.92 -14.41 -22.37
CA ALA A 83 -9.49 -13.30 -23.21
C ALA A 83 -9.63 -11.95 -22.49
N SER A 84 -8.77 -11.00 -22.86
CA SER A 84 -9.00 -9.56 -22.65
C SER A 84 -9.62 -9.00 -23.93
N LEU A 85 -10.70 -8.24 -23.80
CA LEU A 85 -11.43 -7.65 -24.91
C LEU A 85 -11.93 -6.25 -24.60
N GLU A 86 -12.12 -5.45 -25.64
CA GLU A 86 -12.79 -4.14 -25.64
C GLU A 86 -14.15 -4.28 -26.34
N THR A 87 -15.21 -3.68 -25.79
CA THR A 87 -16.55 -3.71 -26.41
C THR A 87 -17.40 -2.48 -26.04
N PRO A 88 -17.97 -1.76 -27.03
CA PRO A 88 -18.85 -0.62 -26.80
C PRO A 88 -20.31 -0.99 -26.54
N GLU A 89 -20.70 -2.24 -26.80
CA GLU A 89 -22.11 -2.69 -26.80
C GLU A 89 -22.42 -3.75 -25.74
N ASP A 90 -21.44 -4.12 -24.91
CA ASP A 90 -21.57 -5.13 -23.86
C ASP A 90 -21.22 -4.61 -22.46
N ASN A 91 -21.77 -5.28 -21.45
CA ASN A 91 -21.41 -5.10 -20.06
C ASN A 91 -21.21 -6.47 -19.37
N LEU A 92 -20.94 -6.47 -18.08
CA LEU A 92 -20.74 -7.71 -17.31
C LEU A 92 -21.94 -8.65 -17.37
N ASP A 93 -23.17 -8.12 -17.39
CA ASP A 93 -24.39 -8.92 -17.44
C ASP A 93 -24.56 -9.62 -18.80
N THR A 94 -24.28 -8.93 -19.91
CA THR A 94 -24.37 -9.51 -21.26
C THR A 94 -23.25 -10.49 -21.52
N LEU A 95 -22.00 -10.16 -21.18
CA LEU A 95 -20.84 -11.05 -21.36
C LEU A 95 -21.00 -12.36 -20.59
N LYS A 96 -21.49 -12.33 -19.35
CA LYS A 96 -21.73 -13.54 -18.54
C LYS A 96 -22.90 -14.39 -19.05
N ALA A 97 -23.77 -13.84 -19.90
CA ALA A 97 -24.86 -14.58 -20.51
C ALA A 97 -24.44 -15.32 -21.79
N GLU A 98 -23.22 -15.07 -22.30
CA GLU A 98 -22.69 -15.72 -23.49
C GLU A 98 -22.26 -17.16 -23.20
N GLY A 99 -22.59 -18.07 -24.12
CA GLY A 99 -22.41 -19.52 -23.95
C GLY A 99 -21.01 -19.99 -23.51
N PRO A 100 -19.89 -19.44 -24.04
CA PRO A 100 -18.55 -19.89 -23.66
C PRO A 100 -18.01 -19.22 -22.40
N VAL A 101 -18.63 -18.14 -21.89
CA VAL A 101 -18.11 -17.33 -20.79
C VAL A 101 -18.63 -17.85 -19.45
N VAL A 102 -17.73 -18.28 -18.57
CA VAL A 102 -18.09 -18.73 -17.21
C VAL A 102 -17.95 -17.64 -16.17
N GLN A 103 -17.13 -16.62 -16.46
CA GLN A 103 -16.94 -15.45 -15.62
C GLN A 103 -16.46 -14.26 -16.45
N ALA A 104 -16.83 -13.05 -16.03
CA ALA A 104 -16.35 -11.81 -16.60
C ALA A 104 -16.03 -10.80 -15.50
N TRP A 105 -14.96 -10.04 -15.70
CA TRP A 105 -14.52 -8.93 -14.86
C TRP A 105 -14.31 -7.69 -15.72
N GLN A 106 -14.54 -6.52 -15.12
CA GLN A 106 -14.15 -5.26 -15.73
C GLN A 106 -12.66 -5.07 -15.46
N ALA A 107 -11.87 -4.81 -16.51
CA ALA A 107 -10.43 -4.63 -16.35
C ALA A 107 -10.14 -3.29 -15.68
N LYS A 108 -9.32 -3.30 -14.63
CA LYS A 108 -8.95 -2.08 -13.91
C LYS A 108 -7.56 -1.59 -14.31
N LYS A 109 -7.40 -0.27 -14.34
CA LYS A 109 -6.09 0.38 -14.25
C LYS A 109 -5.53 0.12 -12.85
N VAL A 110 -4.26 -0.24 -12.79
CA VAL A 110 -3.52 -0.45 -11.55
C VAL A 110 -2.30 0.45 -11.60
N THR A 111 -2.04 1.18 -10.52
CA THR A 111 -0.89 2.09 -10.46
C THR A 111 0.22 1.52 -9.60
N LEU A 112 1.41 2.06 -9.78
CA LEU A 112 2.48 1.91 -8.83
C LEU A 112 2.06 2.60 -7.54
N THR A 113 2.22 1.91 -6.41
CA THR A 113 1.88 2.50 -5.13
C THR A 113 2.84 3.66 -4.83
N PRO A 114 2.36 4.83 -4.36
CA PRO A 114 3.21 5.97 -4.07
C PRO A 114 4.35 5.60 -3.13
N LEU A 115 5.55 6.05 -3.49
CA LEU A 115 6.75 5.89 -2.70
C LEU A 115 6.97 7.13 -1.86
N VAL A 116 7.69 6.98 -0.75
CA VAL A 116 8.30 8.11 -0.04
C VAL A 116 9.80 8.10 -0.38
N PRO A 117 10.27 8.91 -1.35
CA PRO A 117 11.69 9.05 -1.63
C PRO A 117 12.35 9.83 -0.50
N LEU A 118 13.43 9.29 0.07
CA LEU A 118 14.11 9.95 1.18
C LEU A 118 15.47 10.54 0.79
N GLN A 119 16.23 9.87 -0.08
CA GLN A 119 17.52 10.37 -0.60
C GLN A 119 18.13 9.41 -1.64
N SER A 120 18.85 9.96 -2.64
CA SER A 120 19.59 9.19 -3.66
C SER A 120 21.10 9.36 -3.53
N TYR A 121 21.86 8.29 -3.81
CA TYR A 121 23.26 8.13 -3.47
C TYR A 121 24.13 7.46 -4.57
N GLY A 122 25.45 7.58 -4.44
CA GLY A 122 26.51 7.00 -5.29
C GLY A 122 27.35 5.98 -4.49
N LYS A 123 28.55 5.61 -4.95
CA LYS A 123 29.35 4.48 -4.41
C LYS A 123 30.40 4.84 -3.33
N ASP A 124 30.67 3.88 -2.44
CA ASP A 124 31.60 3.86 -1.28
C ASP A 124 31.05 4.67 -0.08
N ALA A 125 31.31 4.49 1.21
CA ALA A 125 32.21 3.69 2.05
C ALA A 125 31.47 3.31 3.36
N ALA A 126 32.15 2.77 4.38
CA ALA A 126 31.57 2.15 5.58
C ALA A 126 31.75 2.93 6.91
N GLY A 127 30.66 3.07 7.66
CA GLY A 127 30.60 3.04 9.14
C GLY A 127 29.77 1.82 9.59
N ILE A 128 28.95 1.88 10.65
CA ILE A 128 28.11 0.74 11.11
C ILE A 128 27.43 0.05 9.91
N ASN A 129 27.42 -1.28 9.92
CA ASN A 129 26.79 -2.08 8.87
C ASN A 129 25.35 -1.62 8.64
N MET A 130 25.03 -1.21 7.40
CA MET A 130 23.70 -0.74 6.99
C MET A 130 22.71 -1.90 6.78
N SER A 131 23.16 -3.14 6.93
CA SER A 131 22.30 -4.30 6.77
C SER A 131 21.21 -4.34 7.85
N ILE A 132 20.00 -4.61 7.38
CA ILE A 132 18.78 -4.84 8.17
C ILE A 132 18.46 -6.34 8.32
N HIS A 133 19.35 -7.22 7.87
CA HIS A 133 19.09 -8.66 7.81
C HIS A 133 19.01 -9.32 9.19
N HIS A 134 19.59 -8.70 10.23
CA HIS A 134 19.48 -9.18 11.62
C HIS A 134 18.06 -9.12 12.17
N MET A 135 17.21 -8.21 11.66
CA MET A 135 15.81 -8.11 12.07
C MET A 135 15.03 -9.40 11.80
N THR A 136 15.39 -10.13 10.75
CA THR A 136 14.64 -11.30 10.26
C THR A 136 15.45 -12.60 10.34
N GLY A 137 16.73 -12.54 10.71
CA GLY A 137 17.63 -13.69 10.77
C GLY A 137 18.22 -14.10 9.41
N VAL A 138 18.09 -13.27 8.37
CA VAL A 138 18.73 -13.49 7.05
C VAL A 138 20.26 -13.44 7.18
N ASP A 139 20.79 -12.61 8.06
CA ASP A 139 22.22 -12.49 8.34
C ASP A 139 22.85 -13.82 8.81
N LYS A 140 22.13 -14.57 9.63
CA LYS A 140 22.53 -15.91 10.09
C LYS A 140 22.57 -16.90 8.94
N LEU A 141 21.57 -16.86 8.06
CA LEU A 141 21.50 -17.74 6.88
C LEU A 141 22.63 -17.43 5.89
N HIS A 142 22.94 -16.16 5.68
CA HIS A 142 24.10 -15.74 4.88
C HIS A 142 25.40 -16.25 5.48
N ALA A 143 25.57 -16.15 6.80
CA ALA A 143 26.75 -16.68 7.49
C ALA A 143 26.91 -18.20 7.34
N ASP A 144 25.80 -18.93 7.23
CA ASP A 144 25.76 -20.37 6.96
C ASP A 144 25.91 -20.74 5.47
N GLY A 145 26.07 -19.74 4.59
CA GLY A 145 26.24 -19.93 3.15
C GLY A 145 24.94 -20.19 2.38
N VAL A 146 23.78 -19.93 3.00
CA VAL A 146 22.49 -20.02 2.32
C VAL A 146 22.18 -18.67 1.67
N LEU A 147 22.39 -18.61 0.36
CA LEU A 147 22.35 -17.36 -0.43
C LEU A 147 21.32 -17.35 -1.56
N GLY A 148 20.48 -18.39 -1.65
CA GLY A 148 19.39 -18.50 -2.65
C GLY A 148 19.79 -19.09 -4.00
N LYS A 149 20.96 -19.72 -4.09
CA LYS A 149 21.46 -20.34 -5.31
C LYS A 149 20.47 -21.33 -5.92
N GLY A 150 20.19 -21.16 -7.21
CA GLY A 150 19.31 -22.06 -7.97
C GLY A 150 17.82 -21.72 -7.89
N ALA A 151 17.42 -20.74 -7.07
CA ALA A 151 16.09 -20.16 -7.12
C ALA A 151 15.96 -19.21 -8.32
N VAL A 152 14.81 -19.27 -9.00
CA VAL A 152 14.44 -18.30 -10.05
C VAL A 152 13.33 -17.38 -9.53
N VAL A 153 13.64 -16.09 -9.38
CA VAL A 153 12.69 -15.06 -8.96
C VAL A 153 12.31 -14.19 -10.15
N ALA A 154 11.02 -14.14 -10.47
CA ALA A 154 10.45 -13.22 -11.42
C ALA A 154 10.02 -11.92 -10.73
N VAL A 155 10.54 -10.78 -11.20
CA VAL A 155 10.16 -9.45 -10.75
C VAL A 155 9.22 -8.84 -11.80
N VAL A 156 7.97 -8.57 -11.43
CA VAL A 156 6.97 -7.96 -12.32
C VAL A 156 6.76 -6.51 -11.86
N ASP A 157 7.38 -5.57 -12.58
CA ASP A 157 7.58 -4.18 -12.12
C ASP A 157 7.87 -3.20 -13.28
N THR A 158 8.51 -2.05 -13.05
CA THR A 158 8.82 -0.99 -14.04
C THR A 158 9.98 -1.33 -14.99
N GLY A 159 10.57 -2.52 -14.84
CA GLY A 159 11.77 -2.97 -15.55
C GLY A 159 12.97 -3.12 -14.63
N VAL A 160 14.16 -3.30 -15.19
CA VAL A 160 15.43 -3.31 -14.46
C VAL A 160 16.54 -2.61 -15.25
N ASP A 161 17.31 -1.74 -14.59
CA ASP A 161 18.64 -1.35 -15.07
C ASP A 161 19.58 -2.54 -14.89
N TYR A 162 19.54 -3.50 -15.82
CA TYR A 162 20.38 -4.69 -15.77
C TYR A 162 21.88 -4.35 -15.95
N THR A 163 22.22 -3.12 -16.38
CA THR A 163 23.63 -2.68 -16.44
C THR A 163 24.18 -2.28 -15.08
N HIS A 164 23.32 -2.20 -14.07
CA HIS A 164 23.69 -1.89 -12.70
C HIS A 164 24.72 -2.91 -12.14
N PRO A 165 25.88 -2.48 -11.62
CA PRO A 165 26.91 -3.39 -11.13
C PRO A 165 26.44 -4.34 -10.02
N ALA A 166 25.59 -3.84 -9.11
CA ALA A 166 25.02 -4.67 -8.04
C ALA A 166 24.06 -5.77 -8.55
N LEU A 167 23.59 -5.64 -9.79
CA LEU A 167 22.70 -6.60 -10.45
C LEU A 167 23.45 -7.41 -11.53
N GLY A 168 24.78 -7.51 -11.41
CA GLY A 168 25.61 -8.33 -12.28
C GLY A 168 26.11 -7.64 -13.56
N GLY A 169 25.67 -6.41 -13.85
CA GLY A 169 26.22 -5.59 -14.93
C GLY A 169 25.91 -6.09 -16.36
N GLY A 170 24.84 -6.86 -16.54
CA GLY A 170 24.34 -7.29 -17.83
C GLY A 170 23.10 -8.18 -17.72
N ILE A 171 22.61 -8.62 -18.88
CA ILE A 171 21.43 -9.49 -19.02
C ILE A 171 21.76 -10.70 -19.90
N GLY A 172 21.19 -11.86 -19.56
CA GLY A 172 21.31 -13.09 -20.33
C GLY A 172 22.09 -14.19 -19.61
N GLU A 173 22.55 -15.20 -20.37
CA GLU A 173 23.25 -16.36 -19.83
C GLU A 173 24.50 -15.95 -19.04
N GLY A 174 24.60 -16.41 -17.78
CA GLY A 174 25.73 -16.11 -16.90
C GLY A 174 25.61 -14.80 -16.11
N PHE A 175 24.60 -13.97 -16.38
CA PHE A 175 24.28 -12.78 -15.59
C PHE A 175 23.26 -13.07 -14.50
N LYS A 176 23.19 -12.19 -13.49
CA LYS A 176 22.19 -12.24 -12.43
C LYS A 176 20.78 -12.04 -12.98
N ILE A 177 20.63 -11.07 -13.89
CA ILE A 177 19.42 -10.92 -14.69
C ILE A 177 19.53 -11.90 -15.87
N ALA A 178 18.91 -13.07 -15.74
CA ALA A 178 19.00 -14.12 -16.77
C ALA A 178 18.15 -13.82 -18.02
N GLY A 179 17.17 -12.92 -17.90
CA GLY A 179 16.27 -12.55 -18.98
C GLY A 179 15.09 -11.73 -18.47
N GLY A 180 14.11 -11.54 -19.33
CA GLY A 180 12.97 -10.70 -19.06
C GLY A 180 12.22 -10.35 -20.33
N TYR A 181 11.13 -9.61 -20.19
CA TYR A 181 10.34 -9.14 -21.32
C TYR A 181 9.67 -7.80 -20.98
N ASP A 182 9.65 -6.89 -21.94
CA ASP A 182 8.86 -5.67 -21.87
C ASP A 182 7.50 -5.91 -22.51
N LEU A 183 6.43 -5.86 -21.70
CA LEU A 183 5.07 -6.08 -22.17
C LEU A 183 4.42 -4.82 -22.72
N VAL A 184 5.01 -3.64 -22.53
CA VAL A 184 4.34 -2.35 -22.75
C VAL A 184 5.15 -1.39 -23.63
N GLY A 185 6.47 -1.49 -23.63
CA GLY A 185 7.37 -0.61 -24.37
C GLY A 185 7.70 0.67 -23.60
N ASN A 186 8.15 1.69 -24.35
CA ASN A 186 8.67 2.95 -23.79
C ASN A 186 7.73 4.16 -24.01
N GLY A 187 6.47 3.90 -24.39
CA GLY A 187 5.46 4.93 -24.63
C GLY A 187 4.75 5.42 -23.36
N GLU A 188 3.52 5.92 -23.54
CA GLU A 188 2.67 6.47 -22.47
C GLU A 188 1.54 5.50 -22.09
N TRP A 189 1.79 4.18 -22.16
CA TRP A 189 0.82 3.16 -21.72
C TRP A 189 0.41 3.37 -20.24
N PRO A 190 -0.87 3.21 -19.85
CA PRO A 190 -2.04 2.82 -20.67
C PRO A 190 -2.82 3.98 -21.26
N GLU A 191 -2.31 5.22 -21.20
CA GLU A 191 -2.98 6.39 -21.77
C GLU A 191 -2.93 6.37 -23.30
N ASP A 192 -1.77 5.98 -23.87
CA ASP A 192 -1.67 5.56 -25.27
C ASP A 192 -1.90 4.03 -25.37
N PRO A 193 -2.92 3.56 -26.12
CA PRO A 193 -3.21 2.14 -26.24
C PRO A 193 -2.19 1.35 -27.07
N ASP A 194 -1.32 2.02 -27.84
CA ASP A 194 -0.34 1.35 -28.69
C ASP A 194 0.91 0.94 -27.88
N LYS A 195 0.96 -0.35 -27.50
CA LYS A 195 2.13 -0.96 -26.86
C LYS A 195 3.22 -1.25 -27.87
N GLU A 196 4.47 -1.22 -27.43
CA GLU A 196 5.64 -1.70 -28.20
C GLU A 196 6.39 -2.80 -27.43
N PRO A 197 5.82 -4.01 -27.26
CA PRO A 197 6.46 -5.07 -26.48
C PRO A 197 7.74 -5.60 -27.15
N ASP A 198 8.79 -5.81 -26.38
CA ASP A 198 10.06 -6.34 -26.85
C ASP A 198 10.81 -7.13 -25.76
N SER A 199 12.02 -7.59 -26.06
CA SER A 199 12.83 -8.40 -25.13
C SER A 199 13.75 -7.58 -24.22
N ASP A 200 13.63 -6.25 -24.18
CA ASP A 200 14.48 -5.34 -23.42
C ASP A 200 13.71 -4.74 -22.22
N PRO A 201 13.81 -5.36 -21.02
CA PRO A 201 13.09 -4.89 -19.84
C PRO A 201 13.76 -3.68 -19.16
N MET A 202 14.45 -2.81 -19.90
CA MET A 202 15.16 -1.65 -19.34
C MET A 202 14.20 -0.74 -18.55
N ASP A 203 14.62 -0.44 -17.32
CA ASP A 203 13.85 0.41 -16.40
C ASP A 203 13.98 1.89 -16.77
N GLN A 204 12.86 2.60 -16.78
CA GLN A 204 12.79 4.05 -17.00
C GLN A 204 12.31 4.82 -15.76
N LEU A 205 11.83 4.12 -14.72
CA LEU A 205 11.27 4.72 -13.51
C LEU A 205 12.14 4.47 -12.27
N GLY A 206 12.90 3.37 -12.24
CA GLY A 206 13.86 3.03 -11.18
C GLY A 206 13.31 2.13 -10.07
N HIS A 207 11.99 2.00 -9.97
CA HIS A 207 11.34 1.21 -8.93
C HIS A 207 11.66 -0.29 -9.05
N GLY A 208 11.52 -0.86 -10.24
CA GLY A 208 11.85 -2.27 -10.49
C GLY A 208 13.34 -2.59 -10.30
N THR A 209 14.23 -1.63 -10.58
CA THR A 209 15.67 -1.72 -10.25
C THR A 209 15.90 -1.77 -8.74
N HIS A 210 15.14 -1.00 -7.95
CA HIS A 210 15.23 -1.00 -6.48
C HIS A 210 14.71 -2.31 -5.88
N VAL A 211 13.54 -2.77 -6.35
CA VAL A 211 12.94 -4.05 -6.00
C VAL A 211 13.88 -5.21 -6.30
N SER A 212 14.50 -5.24 -7.49
CA SER A 212 15.46 -6.28 -7.89
C SER A 212 16.69 -6.32 -6.98
N GLY A 213 17.16 -5.15 -6.53
CA GLY A 213 18.26 -5.05 -5.58
C GLY A 213 17.93 -5.65 -4.21
N ILE A 214 16.71 -5.43 -3.69
CA ILE A 214 16.29 -6.00 -2.40
C ILE A 214 16.29 -7.53 -2.47
N VAL A 215 15.85 -8.11 -3.59
CA VAL A 215 15.86 -9.57 -3.77
C VAL A 215 17.29 -10.10 -3.81
N ALA A 216 18.12 -9.60 -4.74
CA ALA A 216 19.38 -10.26 -5.07
C ALA A 216 20.54 -9.32 -5.37
N GLY A 217 20.43 -8.02 -5.11
CA GLY A 217 21.54 -7.06 -5.31
C GLY A 217 22.77 -7.40 -4.45
N GLU A 218 23.96 -7.08 -4.93
CA GLU A 218 25.18 -7.26 -4.14
C GLU A 218 26.22 -6.18 -4.47
N SER A 219 26.62 -5.43 -3.46
CA SER A 219 27.63 -4.37 -3.57
C SER A 219 28.34 -4.17 -2.24
N ASP A 220 29.37 -3.31 -2.21
CA ASP A 220 30.03 -2.92 -0.97
C ASP A 220 29.10 -2.14 0.00
N LEU A 221 27.98 -1.60 -0.49
CA LEU A 221 27.01 -0.84 0.31
C LEU A 221 25.95 -1.73 0.96
N PHE A 222 25.49 -2.75 0.24
CA PHE A 222 24.42 -3.62 0.72
C PHE A 222 24.44 -4.98 -0.02
N THR A 223 23.85 -5.96 0.64
CA THR A 223 23.54 -7.28 0.08
C THR A 223 22.02 -7.46 0.14
N GLY A 224 21.44 -7.99 -0.94
CA GLY A 224 20.03 -8.37 -1.00
C GLY A 224 19.77 -9.66 -0.22
N VAL A 225 18.50 -10.02 -0.07
CA VAL A 225 18.11 -11.17 0.77
C VAL A 225 18.62 -12.50 0.23
N ALA A 226 18.62 -12.70 -1.08
CA ALA A 226 19.05 -13.92 -1.77
C ALA A 226 20.03 -13.58 -2.90
N PRO A 227 21.28 -13.19 -2.58
CA PRO A 227 22.22 -12.61 -3.55
C PRO A 227 22.65 -13.59 -4.66
N GLU A 228 22.55 -14.90 -4.46
CA GLU A 228 22.84 -15.91 -5.49
C GLU A 228 21.61 -16.40 -6.26
N ALA A 229 20.42 -15.81 -6.03
CA ALA A 229 19.23 -16.10 -6.82
C ALA A 229 19.35 -15.55 -8.25
N THR A 230 18.71 -16.24 -9.20
CA THR A 230 18.59 -15.78 -10.59
C THR A 230 17.33 -14.94 -10.74
N LEU A 231 17.45 -13.77 -11.36
CA LEU A 231 16.31 -12.89 -11.63
C LEU A 231 15.84 -12.99 -13.08
N ARG A 232 14.53 -12.94 -13.28
CA ARG A 232 13.90 -12.59 -14.56
C ARG A 232 13.00 -11.38 -14.35
N VAL A 233 13.02 -10.39 -15.24
CA VAL A 233 12.28 -9.14 -15.01
C VAL A 233 11.26 -8.90 -16.12
N TYR A 234 10.00 -8.68 -15.73
CA TYR A 234 8.90 -8.41 -16.63
C TYR A 234 8.43 -6.97 -16.43
N LYS A 235 8.70 -6.14 -17.43
CA LYS A 235 8.32 -4.73 -17.41
C LYS A 235 6.85 -4.59 -17.81
N VAL A 236 6.05 -4.03 -16.91
CA VAL A 236 4.60 -3.83 -17.08
C VAL A 236 4.19 -2.36 -17.01
N PHE A 237 5.12 -1.47 -16.71
CA PHE A 237 4.96 -0.01 -16.75
C PHE A 237 5.85 0.57 -17.83
N ALA A 238 5.32 1.52 -18.59
CA ALA A 238 6.09 2.27 -19.58
C ALA A 238 6.71 3.51 -18.89
N THR A 239 6.48 4.71 -19.42
CA THR A 239 6.96 5.95 -18.79
C THR A 239 6.00 6.52 -17.73
N LEU A 240 4.79 5.98 -17.64
CA LEU A 240 3.79 6.34 -16.63
C LEU A 240 3.78 5.31 -15.50
N ASP A 241 3.29 5.71 -14.33
CA ASP A 241 3.16 4.89 -13.12
C ASP A 241 1.91 4.01 -13.12
N ALA A 242 1.37 3.64 -14.29
CA ALA A 242 0.17 2.84 -14.41
C ALA A 242 0.28 1.70 -15.43
N THR A 243 -0.55 0.68 -15.21
CA THR A 243 -0.74 -0.48 -16.08
C THR A 243 -2.16 -1.02 -15.94
N THR A 244 -2.45 -2.19 -16.50
CA THR A 244 -3.78 -2.83 -16.43
C THR A 244 -3.71 -4.27 -15.94
N GLU A 245 -4.77 -4.76 -15.30
CA GLU A 245 -4.82 -6.12 -14.74
C GLU A 245 -4.54 -7.23 -15.77
N ASP A 246 -4.95 -7.06 -17.02
CA ASP A 246 -4.71 -8.03 -18.09
C ASP A 246 -3.22 -8.11 -18.47
N VAL A 247 -2.46 -7.00 -18.38
CA VAL A 247 -1.00 -6.99 -18.55
C VAL A 247 -0.31 -7.68 -17.39
N LEU A 248 -0.76 -7.44 -16.15
CA LEU A 248 -0.24 -8.12 -14.97
C LEU A 248 -0.48 -9.64 -15.06
N ILE A 249 -1.67 -10.06 -15.46
CA ILE A 249 -1.99 -11.47 -15.71
C ILE A 249 -1.08 -12.05 -16.79
N GLU A 250 -0.87 -11.35 -17.90
CA GLU A 250 0.03 -11.79 -18.96
C GLU A 250 1.46 -12.00 -18.46
N ALA A 251 2.01 -11.04 -17.72
CA ALA A 251 3.36 -11.12 -17.15
C ALA A 251 3.51 -12.29 -16.16
N PHE A 252 2.51 -12.52 -15.31
CA PHE A 252 2.51 -13.62 -14.34
C PHE A 252 2.48 -14.99 -15.04
N LEU A 253 1.66 -15.13 -16.09
CA LEU A 253 1.59 -16.36 -16.89
C LEU A 253 2.88 -16.59 -17.67
N LEU A 254 3.51 -15.54 -18.18
CA LEU A 254 4.81 -15.63 -18.84
C LEU A 254 5.91 -16.06 -17.86
N ALA A 255 5.98 -15.44 -16.68
CA ALA A 255 6.90 -15.81 -15.61
C ALA A 255 6.77 -17.28 -15.20
N TYR A 256 5.54 -17.75 -15.04
CA TYR A 256 5.24 -19.16 -14.75
C TYR A 256 5.72 -20.11 -15.85
N LYS A 257 5.47 -19.75 -17.11
CA LYS A 257 5.89 -20.52 -18.28
C LYS A 257 7.42 -20.59 -18.41
N GLU A 258 8.11 -19.53 -18.04
CA GLU A 258 9.58 -19.45 -18.07
C GLU A 258 10.27 -20.05 -16.84
N GLY A 259 9.50 -20.70 -15.96
CA GLY A 259 10.02 -21.52 -14.87
C GLY A 259 10.37 -20.75 -13.61
N ALA A 260 9.70 -19.62 -13.34
CA ALA A 260 9.83 -18.93 -12.05
C ALA A 260 9.39 -19.84 -10.88
N ASP A 261 10.17 -19.83 -9.80
CA ASP A 261 9.80 -20.44 -8.52
C ASP A 261 9.07 -19.42 -7.61
N VAL A 262 9.42 -18.15 -7.77
CA VAL A 262 8.82 -17.02 -7.05
C VAL A 262 8.44 -15.93 -8.05
N ILE A 263 7.24 -15.36 -7.93
CA ILE A 263 6.84 -14.13 -8.61
C ILE A 263 6.61 -13.06 -7.55
N THR A 264 7.31 -11.94 -7.65
CA THR A 264 7.11 -10.77 -6.79
C THR A 264 6.61 -9.59 -7.61
N SER A 265 5.59 -8.90 -7.10
CA SER A 265 5.04 -7.70 -7.72
C SER A 265 4.70 -6.65 -6.69
N SER A 266 5.22 -5.45 -6.86
CA SER A 266 5.07 -4.34 -5.93
C SER A 266 4.07 -3.31 -6.46
N VAL A 267 2.89 -3.81 -6.82
CA VAL A 267 1.83 -3.12 -7.56
C VAL A 267 0.48 -3.46 -6.94
N GLY A 268 -0.44 -2.50 -6.91
CA GLY A 268 -1.80 -2.76 -6.46
C GLY A 268 -2.57 -1.47 -6.20
N GLY A 269 -3.83 -1.63 -5.84
CA GLY A 269 -4.72 -0.54 -5.44
C GLY A 269 -5.89 -1.05 -4.62
N LEU A 270 -6.60 -0.14 -3.97
CA LEU A 270 -7.75 -0.44 -3.13
C LEU A 270 -8.84 -1.17 -3.92
N ALA A 271 -8.93 -2.48 -3.75
CA ALA A 271 -9.94 -3.35 -4.36
C ALA A 271 -9.83 -4.77 -3.79
N GLY A 272 -9.88 -4.85 -2.45
CA GLY A 272 -9.53 -6.03 -1.67
C GLY A 272 -10.56 -7.14 -1.69
N TRP A 273 -10.89 -7.70 -2.85
CA TRP A 273 -11.67 -8.93 -2.98
C TRP A 273 -10.80 -10.04 -3.56
N SER A 274 -10.91 -11.23 -2.97
CA SER A 274 -10.02 -12.36 -3.30
C SER A 274 -10.27 -13.03 -4.65
N ASP A 275 -11.27 -12.56 -5.40
CA ASP A 275 -11.79 -13.17 -6.63
C ASP A 275 -11.87 -12.19 -7.82
N ASN A 276 -11.15 -11.06 -7.76
CA ASN A 276 -10.82 -10.31 -8.98
C ASN A 276 -9.92 -11.15 -9.90
N ALA A 277 -9.91 -10.86 -11.19
CA ALA A 277 -9.23 -11.68 -12.20
C ALA A 277 -7.76 -11.96 -11.86
N TRP A 278 -7.01 -10.92 -11.47
CA TRP A 278 -5.59 -11.04 -11.13
C TRP A 278 -5.36 -11.88 -9.87
N ALA A 279 -6.14 -11.66 -8.80
CA ALA A 279 -6.07 -12.43 -7.57
C ALA A 279 -6.41 -13.91 -7.77
N VAL A 280 -7.34 -14.22 -8.68
CA VAL A 280 -7.68 -15.60 -9.07
C VAL A 280 -6.50 -16.28 -9.76
N VAL A 281 -5.92 -15.62 -10.78
CA VAL A 281 -4.75 -16.15 -11.51
C VAL A 281 -3.56 -16.34 -10.55
N ALA A 282 -3.26 -15.34 -9.74
CA ALA A 282 -2.18 -15.40 -8.74
C ALA A 282 -2.40 -16.55 -7.73
N SER A 283 -3.63 -16.77 -7.27
CA SER A 283 -3.93 -17.88 -6.36
C SER A 283 -3.72 -19.25 -7.03
N ARG A 284 -4.09 -19.40 -8.30
CA ARG A 284 -3.88 -20.64 -9.07
C ARG A 284 -2.39 -20.92 -9.33
N LEU A 285 -1.58 -19.89 -9.55
CA LEU A 285 -0.13 -20.02 -9.65
C LEU A 285 0.51 -20.56 -8.37
N VAL A 286 0.02 -20.14 -7.21
CA VAL A 286 0.45 -20.71 -5.93
C VAL A 286 0.05 -22.18 -5.81
N ASP A 287 -1.14 -22.55 -6.28
CA ASP A 287 -1.56 -23.95 -6.29
C ASP A 287 -0.66 -24.83 -7.20
N GLU A 288 -0.12 -24.28 -8.30
CA GLU A 288 0.86 -24.94 -9.19
C GLU A 288 2.32 -24.83 -8.73
N GLY A 289 2.55 -24.35 -7.50
CA GLY A 289 3.86 -24.41 -6.85
C GLY A 289 4.75 -23.18 -7.04
N VAL A 290 4.23 -22.06 -7.55
CA VAL A 290 4.96 -20.78 -7.61
C VAL A 290 4.62 -19.90 -6.42
N VAL A 291 5.61 -19.49 -5.63
CA VAL A 291 5.38 -18.55 -4.52
C VAL A 291 5.04 -17.18 -5.13
N VAL A 292 3.93 -16.59 -4.71
CA VAL A 292 3.53 -15.25 -5.19
C VAL A 292 3.49 -14.28 -4.03
N THR A 293 4.32 -13.23 -4.10
CA THR A 293 4.31 -12.10 -3.17
C THR A 293 3.78 -10.85 -3.88
N ILE A 294 2.80 -10.19 -3.27
CA ILE A 294 2.29 -8.90 -3.75
C ILE A 294 2.25 -7.93 -2.56
N SER A 295 2.62 -6.67 -2.77
CA SER A 295 2.61 -5.65 -1.72
C SER A 295 1.19 -5.47 -1.13
N ALA A 296 1.10 -5.20 0.18
CA ALA A 296 -0.19 -4.98 0.83
C ALA A 296 -0.86 -3.66 0.42
N GLY A 297 -0.06 -2.66 0.00
CA GLY A 297 -0.48 -1.30 -0.35
C GLY A 297 -0.01 -0.26 0.68
N ASN A 298 0.01 1.02 0.31
CA ASN A 298 0.48 2.12 1.16
C ASN A 298 -0.68 3.05 1.61
N ASP A 299 -1.90 2.53 1.66
CA ASP A 299 -3.13 3.26 2.00
C ASP A 299 -3.52 3.12 3.48
N GLY A 300 -2.55 3.03 4.40
CA GLY A 300 -2.81 2.87 5.86
C GLY A 300 -3.74 3.92 6.45
N GLN A 301 -3.70 5.15 5.91
CA GLN A 301 -4.58 6.27 6.29
C GLN A 301 -6.06 6.00 5.96
N ALA A 302 -6.35 5.08 5.04
CA ALA A 302 -7.73 4.70 4.75
C ALA A 302 -8.41 4.13 6.00
N GLY A 303 -7.66 3.49 6.91
CA GLY A 303 -8.19 2.67 7.99
C GLY A 303 -8.50 1.25 7.52
N ALA A 304 -9.28 0.51 8.32
CA ALA A 304 -9.56 -0.90 8.07
C ALA A 304 -10.34 -1.16 6.76
N PHE A 305 -10.35 -2.42 6.33
CA PHE A 305 -11.02 -2.92 5.12
C PHE A 305 -10.44 -2.38 3.81
N ALA A 306 -9.15 -2.02 3.81
CA ALA A 306 -8.48 -1.38 2.69
C ALA A 306 -7.57 -2.34 1.89
N ALA A 307 -7.72 -3.67 2.03
CA ALA A 307 -6.84 -4.61 1.33
C ALA A 307 -6.75 -4.35 -0.19
N SER A 308 -5.59 -4.62 -0.77
CA SER A 308 -5.29 -4.34 -2.18
C SER A 308 -5.74 -5.46 -3.14
N SER A 309 -5.99 -5.12 -4.41
CA SER A 309 -6.20 -6.09 -5.49
C SER A 309 -4.94 -6.92 -5.76
N GLY A 310 -5.11 -8.12 -6.36
CA GLY A 310 -4.03 -9.10 -6.53
C GLY A 310 -3.59 -9.74 -5.20
N SER A 311 -3.04 -8.95 -4.28
CA SER A 311 -2.52 -9.40 -2.98
C SER A 311 -3.60 -10.02 -2.10
N SER A 312 -4.88 -9.66 -2.30
CA SER A 312 -6.05 -10.29 -1.68
C SER A 312 -6.31 -11.75 -2.10
N GLY A 313 -5.56 -12.30 -3.06
CA GLY A 313 -5.60 -13.71 -3.43
C GLY A 313 -5.43 -14.67 -2.23
N ARG A 314 -6.09 -15.83 -2.29
CA ARG A 314 -6.28 -16.71 -1.13
C ARG A 314 -4.97 -17.26 -0.56
N HIS A 315 -4.06 -17.69 -1.44
CA HIS A 315 -2.75 -18.25 -1.08
C HIS A 315 -1.58 -17.35 -1.48
N VAL A 316 -1.87 -16.19 -2.08
CA VAL A 316 -0.88 -15.14 -2.34
C VAL A 316 -0.41 -14.56 -1.01
N LEU A 317 0.87 -14.22 -0.88
CA LEU A 317 1.42 -13.54 0.29
C LEU A 317 1.30 -12.03 0.11
N ALA A 318 0.39 -11.39 0.85
CA ALA A 318 0.31 -9.94 0.96
C ALA A 318 1.26 -9.43 2.04
N ILE A 319 2.22 -8.60 1.66
CA ILE A 319 3.33 -8.22 2.54
C ILE A 319 3.15 -6.80 3.09
N ALA A 320 3.06 -6.69 4.42
CA ALA A 320 3.05 -5.43 5.16
C ALA A 320 4.47 -4.87 5.36
N SER A 321 4.55 -3.57 5.66
CA SER A 321 5.82 -2.88 5.90
C SER A 321 6.06 -2.64 7.39
N VAL A 322 7.29 -2.91 7.82
CA VAL A 322 7.86 -2.50 9.10
C VAL A 322 9.04 -1.57 8.81
N GLU A 323 9.22 -0.55 9.64
CA GLU A 323 10.33 0.39 9.54
C GLU A 323 11.65 -0.31 9.86
N ALA A 324 12.67 -0.08 9.03
CA ALA A 324 14.01 -0.57 9.31
C ALA A 324 14.53 -0.01 10.64
N ASP A 325 15.20 -0.83 11.44
CA ASP A 325 15.83 -0.43 12.70
C ASP A 325 17.22 0.21 12.50
N VAL A 326 17.76 0.12 11.28
CA VAL A 326 18.96 0.80 10.81
C VAL A 326 18.65 1.50 9.49
N ILE A 327 18.99 2.78 9.40
CA ILE A 327 18.82 3.61 8.20
C ILE A 327 20.18 3.99 7.61
N ALA A 328 20.23 4.15 6.29
CA ALA A 328 21.41 4.67 5.62
C ALA A 328 21.46 6.20 5.75
N ALA A 329 22.45 6.71 6.47
CA ALA A 329 22.66 8.14 6.68
C ALA A 329 24.01 8.60 6.11
N PRO A 330 24.09 9.83 5.58
CA PRO A 330 25.36 10.52 5.35
C PRO A 330 26.27 10.51 6.57
N SER A 331 27.58 10.51 6.34
CA SER A 331 28.59 10.65 7.38
C SER A 331 29.73 11.57 6.98
N PHE A 332 30.40 12.14 7.98
CA PHE A 332 31.64 12.90 7.83
C PHE A 332 32.77 12.24 8.60
N ASN A 333 34.02 12.51 8.23
CA ASN A 333 35.17 11.97 8.93
C ASN A 333 35.54 12.88 10.11
N ALA A 334 35.41 12.36 11.33
CA ALA A 334 35.93 12.99 12.53
C ALA A 334 37.31 12.43 12.86
N THR A 335 38.30 13.30 13.12
CA THR A 335 39.62 12.89 13.61
C THR A 335 39.75 13.28 15.08
N PHE A 336 39.84 12.28 15.95
CA PHE A 336 40.08 12.43 17.38
C PHE A 336 41.58 12.33 17.64
N SER A 337 42.15 13.31 18.34
CA SER A 337 43.56 13.35 18.71
C SER A 337 43.69 13.56 20.20
N ASP A 338 44.25 12.60 20.92
CA ASP A 338 44.49 12.71 22.36
C ASP A 338 45.93 12.27 22.72
N GLY A 339 46.26 12.28 24.01
CA GLY A 339 47.59 11.84 24.49
C GLY A 339 47.90 10.35 24.25
N GLY A 340 46.94 9.57 23.75
CA GLY A 340 47.04 8.14 23.45
C GLY A 340 47.13 7.81 21.95
N GLY A 341 46.78 8.73 21.04
CA GLY A 341 46.92 8.53 19.59
C GLY A 341 46.03 9.42 18.74
N VAL A 342 45.95 9.08 17.44
CA VAL A 342 45.04 9.70 16.48
C VAL A 342 44.12 8.63 15.92
N GLU A 343 42.81 8.83 16.03
CA GLU A 343 41.78 7.93 15.53
C GLU A 343 40.88 8.69 14.54
N LYS A 344 40.51 8.03 13.44
CA LYS A 344 39.56 8.57 12.45
C LYS A 344 38.29 7.72 12.46
N VAL A 345 37.14 8.38 12.58
CA VAL A 345 35.83 7.73 12.68
C VAL A 345 34.86 8.43 11.74
N SER A 346 34.02 7.66 11.04
CA SER A 346 32.90 8.21 10.27
C SER A 346 31.70 8.41 11.18
N VAL A 347 31.19 9.65 11.27
CA VAL A 347 30.09 10.04 12.16
C VAL A 347 28.83 10.29 11.32
N PRO A 348 27.76 9.49 11.49
CA PRO A 348 26.49 9.73 10.80
C PRO A 348 25.84 11.04 11.23
N TYR A 349 25.11 11.66 10.32
CA TYR A 349 24.32 12.85 10.61
C TYR A 349 23.02 12.94 9.80
N LEU A 350 22.05 13.70 10.33
CA LEU A 350 20.80 14.07 9.65
C LEU A 350 20.73 15.59 9.45
N SER A 351 20.33 16.06 8.26
CA SER A 351 20.26 17.49 7.91
C SER A 351 19.05 17.83 7.02
N VAL A 352 18.56 19.08 7.12
CA VAL A 352 17.34 19.55 6.41
C VAL A 352 17.58 19.72 4.90
N ASP A 353 18.80 20.12 4.53
CA ASP A 353 19.28 20.17 3.15
C ASP A 353 20.35 19.10 2.93
N PRO A 354 20.73 18.76 1.68
CA PRO A 354 21.94 17.98 1.39
C PRO A 354 23.19 18.73 1.88
N TRP A 355 23.43 18.65 3.18
CA TRP A 355 24.49 19.37 3.86
C TRP A 355 25.81 18.74 3.48
N TYR A 356 26.55 19.45 2.64
CA TYR A 356 27.88 19.04 2.20
C TYR A 356 28.79 20.26 2.08
N PRO A 357 29.33 20.76 3.20
CA PRO A 357 30.28 21.84 3.17
C PRO A 357 31.65 21.31 2.75
N SER A 358 31.85 21.09 1.45
CA SER A 358 33.08 20.51 0.89
C SER A 358 34.36 21.26 1.25
N ASP A 359 34.22 22.52 1.64
CA ASP A 359 35.32 23.40 2.03
C ASP A 359 35.80 23.14 3.47
N ILE A 360 35.07 22.31 4.24
CA ILE A 360 35.46 21.87 5.58
C ILE A 360 36.41 20.67 5.45
N ASP A 361 37.70 20.99 5.38
CA ASP A 361 38.81 20.04 5.44
C ASP A 361 39.53 20.15 6.79
N GLY A 362 39.23 19.22 7.70
CA GLY A 362 39.87 19.14 9.00
C GLY A 362 39.65 20.36 9.91
N TRP A 363 38.50 21.04 9.80
CA TRP A 363 38.19 22.16 10.69
C TRP A 363 38.03 21.69 12.14
N PRO A 364 38.43 22.50 13.14
CA PRO A 364 38.24 22.14 14.54
C PRO A 364 36.76 22.07 14.91
N VAL A 365 36.38 21.03 15.65
CA VAL A 365 35.09 20.95 16.32
C VAL A 365 35.19 21.66 17.67
N VAL A 366 34.36 22.68 17.87
CA VAL A 366 34.39 23.55 19.06
C VAL A 366 33.09 23.39 19.84
N ALA A 367 33.17 22.97 21.09
CA ALA A 367 32.03 22.91 21.99
C ALA A 367 31.86 24.20 22.79
N LEU A 368 30.62 24.63 23.02
CA LEU A 368 30.31 25.77 23.90
C LEU A 368 30.52 25.42 25.38
N SER A 369 30.19 24.19 25.77
CA SER A 369 30.44 23.63 27.10
C SER A 369 31.19 22.31 26.98
N LEU A 370 32.05 22.01 27.95
CA LEU A 370 32.63 20.67 28.13
C LEU A 370 31.80 19.80 29.08
N ASN A 371 30.63 20.29 29.49
CA ASN A 371 29.66 19.54 30.28
C ASN A 371 28.47 19.14 29.39
N ALA A 372 28.40 17.85 29.02
CA ALA A 372 27.35 17.30 28.16
C ALA A 372 25.94 17.29 28.79
N SER A 373 25.79 17.76 30.04
CA SER A 373 24.49 17.88 30.72
C SER A 373 23.84 19.26 30.58
N VAL A 374 24.49 20.24 29.95
CA VAL A 374 23.92 21.58 29.76
C VAL A 374 22.79 21.52 28.72
N ALA A 375 21.55 21.75 29.14
CA ALA A 375 20.37 21.49 28.33
C ALA A 375 19.98 22.64 27.38
N ASP A 376 20.46 23.85 27.62
CA ASP A 376 20.03 25.10 27.00
C ASP A 376 21.16 25.85 26.27
N GLU A 377 22.16 25.11 25.79
CA GLU A 377 23.28 25.68 25.02
C GLU A 377 22.78 26.50 23.82
N ALA A 378 23.32 27.71 23.67
CA ALA A 378 22.96 28.69 22.64
C ALA A 378 21.46 29.08 22.61
N CYS A 379 20.69 28.88 23.69
CA CYS A 379 19.30 29.34 23.73
C CYS A 379 19.13 30.82 24.08
N SER A 380 20.15 31.43 24.71
CA SER A 380 20.25 32.87 24.93
C SER A 380 21.42 33.44 24.13
N PRO A 381 21.43 34.76 23.86
CA PRO A 381 22.60 35.43 23.30
C PRO A 381 23.86 35.09 24.10
N LEU A 382 24.93 34.72 23.40
CA LEU A 382 26.18 34.35 24.05
C LEU A 382 26.86 35.61 24.62
N PRO A 383 27.67 35.49 25.69
CA PRO A 383 28.43 36.61 26.24
C PRO A 383 29.30 37.31 25.17
N ASP A 384 29.45 38.63 25.26
CA ASP A 384 30.22 39.44 24.31
C ASP A 384 31.71 39.02 24.19
N ASP A 385 32.24 38.35 25.22
CA ASP A 385 33.60 37.81 25.26
C ASP A 385 33.71 36.37 24.74
N THR A 386 32.63 35.82 24.18
CA THR A 386 32.64 34.52 23.51
C THR A 386 33.66 34.53 22.36
N ARG A 387 34.44 33.45 22.25
CA ARG A 387 35.47 33.30 21.21
C ARG A 387 34.86 33.43 19.81
N ASN A 388 35.67 33.88 18.85
CA ASN A 388 35.29 33.85 17.44
C ASN A 388 35.19 32.38 16.96
N LEU A 389 34.06 32.04 16.34
CA LEU A 389 33.71 30.70 15.85
C LEU A 389 33.91 30.56 14.33
N THR A 390 34.39 31.60 13.64
CA THR A 390 34.72 31.56 12.21
C THR A 390 35.76 30.46 11.93
N GLY A 391 35.52 29.60 10.93
CA GLY A 391 36.44 28.52 10.57
C GLY A 391 36.38 27.31 11.50
N SER A 392 35.26 27.11 12.21
CA SER A 392 35.04 25.96 13.08
C SER A 392 33.67 25.32 12.87
N VAL A 393 33.55 24.05 13.25
CA VAL A 393 32.27 23.35 13.37
C VAL A 393 31.83 23.41 14.83
N VAL A 394 30.72 24.08 15.10
CA VAL A 394 30.29 24.34 16.48
C VAL A 394 29.39 23.21 16.97
N LEU A 395 29.76 22.58 18.08
CA LEU A 395 28.98 21.52 18.71
C LEU A 395 28.11 22.08 19.84
N VAL A 396 26.81 21.80 19.79
CA VAL A 396 25.82 22.15 20.84
C VAL A 396 24.84 21.01 21.10
N ARG A 397 24.27 20.95 22.30
CA ARG A 397 23.27 19.95 22.69
C ARG A 397 21.87 20.31 22.24
N ARG A 398 21.07 19.30 21.86
CA ARG A 398 19.62 19.43 21.70
C ARG A 398 18.93 19.72 23.04
N GLY A 399 18.04 20.72 23.04
CA GLY A 399 17.21 21.08 24.20
C GLY A 399 17.11 22.59 24.43
N GLY A 400 16.19 22.99 25.31
CA GLY A 400 16.00 24.36 25.79
C GLY A 400 15.28 25.32 24.84
N CYS A 401 15.52 25.22 23.54
CA CYS A 401 14.98 26.10 22.50
C CYS A 401 14.97 25.40 21.12
N ASN A 402 14.33 26.01 20.12
CA ASN A 402 14.33 25.50 18.75
C ASN A 402 15.71 25.63 18.08
N PHE A 403 15.92 24.90 16.97
CA PHE A 403 17.23 24.83 16.29
C PHE A 403 17.65 26.17 15.66
N SER A 404 16.70 26.90 15.06
CA SER A 404 16.94 28.22 14.47
C SER A 404 17.49 29.22 15.50
N GLN A 405 16.92 29.27 16.70
CA GLN A 405 17.40 30.15 17.77
C GLN A 405 18.86 29.86 18.15
N LYS A 406 19.25 28.57 18.19
CA LYS A 406 20.64 28.17 18.45
C LYS A 406 21.56 28.68 17.35
N GLN A 407 21.20 28.49 16.08
CA GLN A 407 21.99 28.99 14.95
C GLN A 407 22.13 30.51 14.97
N GLN A 408 21.04 31.26 15.21
CA GLN A 408 21.08 32.72 15.27
C GLN A 408 22.05 33.24 16.34
N ASN A 409 22.02 32.64 17.54
CA ASN A 409 22.92 33.02 18.63
C ASN A 409 24.39 32.65 18.36
N LEU A 410 24.65 31.54 17.66
CA LEU A 410 25.99 31.12 17.24
C LEU A 410 26.53 31.98 16.08
N ALA A 411 25.67 32.33 15.12
CA ALA A 411 26.03 33.10 13.94
C ALA A 411 26.55 34.50 14.28
N ALA A 412 26.04 35.11 15.36
CA ALA A 412 26.55 36.39 15.88
C ALA A 412 28.06 36.38 16.21
N PHE A 413 28.64 35.20 16.40
CA PHE A 413 30.07 34.98 16.68
C PHE A 413 30.80 34.26 15.55
N GLY A 414 30.19 34.16 14.35
CA GLY A 414 30.76 33.51 13.17
C GLY A 414 30.53 31.99 13.08
N GLY A 415 29.72 31.41 13.98
CA GLY A 415 29.41 29.99 14.01
C GLY A 415 28.34 29.61 12.99
N LEU A 416 28.74 29.41 11.73
CA LEU A 416 27.82 29.12 10.61
C LEU A 416 27.69 27.63 10.27
N HIS A 417 28.51 26.74 10.86
CA HIS A 417 28.39 25.30 10.69
C HIS A 417 28.16 24.65 12.06
N VAL A 418 26.95 24.16 12.28
CA VAL A 418 26.50 23.71 13.61
C VAL A 418 26.21 22.21 13.60
N LEU A 419 26.86 21.48 14.50
CA LEU A 419 26.49 20.13 14.87
C LEU A 419 25.66 20.17 16.15
N VAL A 420 24.45 19.64 16.09
CA VAL A 420 23.62 19.38 17.26
C VAL A 420 23.80 17.92 17.64
N TYR A 421 24.16 17.58 18.87
CA TYR A 421 24.05 16.20 19.33
C TYR A 421 22.74 16.00 20.07
N THR A 422 22.04 14.90 19.78
CA THR A 422 20.76 14.61 20.43
C THR A 422 20.94 14.32 21.93
N ASN A 423 19.84 14.37 22.67
CA ASN A 423 19.79 14.07 24.09
C ASN A 423 19.20 12.65 24.31
N ASP A 424 18.29 12.47 25.26
CA ASP A 424 17.60 11.18 25.46
C ASP A 424 16.44 10.98 24.47
N MET A 425 16.14 11.98 23.64
CA MET A 425 15.20 11.89 22.52
C MET A 425 15.86 11.32 21.25
N PRO A 426 15.07 10.64 20.38
CA PRO A 426 15.54 10.14 19.09
C PRO A 426 16.24 11.22 18.26
N ILE A 427 17.26 10.84 17.50
CA ILE A 427 17.87 11.75 16.51
C ILE A 427 16.81 12.19 15.47
N VAL A 428 16.78 13.47 15.13
CA VAL A 428 15.84 14.04 14.15
C VAL A 428 16.56 14.92 13.15
N ILE A 429 15.93 15.16 12.00
CA ILE A 429 16.36 16.22 11.08
C ILE A 429 16.13 17.59 11.76
N PRO A 430 17.16 18.42 12.00
CA PRO A 430 17.02 19.65 12.77
C PRO A 430 16.39 20.79 11.94
N THR A 431 15.06 20.88 11.89
CA THR A 431 14.32 21.91 11.14
C THR A 431 14.67 23.33 11.57
N THR A 432 14.97 24.20 10.60
CA THR A 432 15.36 25.60 10.85
C THR A 432 14.84 26.52 9.74
N ASP A 433 14.54 27.78 10.08
CA ASP A 433 14.23 28.87 9.15
C ASP A 433 15.43 29.84 8.99
N PHE A 434 16.57 29.54 9.60
CA PHE A 434 17.79 30.34 9.51
C PHE A 434 18.63 29.94 8.28
N SER A 435 18.69 30.81 7.28
CA SER A 435 19.33 30.53 5.99
C SER A 435 20.84 30.79 5.93
N ASP A 436 21.39 31.60 6.83
CA ASP A 436 22.78 32.09 6.72
C ASP A 436 23.81 31.09 7.27
N GLY A 437 23.38 29.93 7.76
CA GLY A 437 24.24 28.89 8.30
C GLY A 437 23.62 27.50 8.11
N GLN A 438 24.46 26.48 8.29
CA GLN A 438 24.10 25.09 8.12
C GLN A 438 24.05 24.37 9.46
N ILE A 439 23.18 23.37 9.53
CA ILE A 439 22.95 22.59 10.75
C ILE A 439 22.70 21.13 10.41
N ALA A 440 23.25 20.25 11.24
CA ALA A 440 22.90 18.83 11.25
C ALA A 440 22.89 18.27 12.66
N MET A 441 22.25 17.13 12.80
CA MET A 441 22.22 16.39 14.05
C MET A 441 23.09 15.14 13.99
N ILE A 442 23.83 14.86 15.06
CA ILE A 442 24.59 13.64 15.29
C ILE A 442 24.06 12.91 16.53
N THR A 443 24.49 11.66 16.70
CA THR A 443 24.09 10.84 17.86
C THR A 443 24.59 11.42 19.18
N ARG A 444 23.90 11.06 20.26
CA ARG A 444 24.29 11.42 21.63
C ARG A 444 25.70 10.90 21.94
N GLU A 445 26.00 9.68 21.52
CA GLU A 445 27.26 8.98 21.74
C GLU A 445 28.41 9.70 21.04
N ALA A 446 28.21 10.11 19.77
CA ALA A 446 29.20 10.88 19.03
C ALA A 446 29.46 12.23 19.70
N GLY A 447 28.40 12.96 20.08
CA GLY A 447 28.54 14.21 20.82
C GLY A 447 29.27 14.05 22.15
N ALA A 448 28.91 13.03 22.93
CA ALA A 448 29.51 12.74 24.22
C ALA A 448 31.02 12.41 24.10
N GLU A 449 31.42 11.63 23.09
CA GLU A 449 32.82 11.32 22.86
C GLU A 449 33.61 12.57 22.44
N ILE A 450 33.05 13.43 21.57
CA ILE A 450 33.68 14.72 21.23
C ILE A 450 33.91 15.57 22.48
N ILE A 451 32.87 15.73 23.33
CA ILE A 451 32.98 16.48 24.58
C ILE A 451 34.05 15.89 25.51
N LYS A 452 34.09 14.56 25.64
CA LYS A 452 35.05 13.84 26.47
C LYS A 452 36.49 14.05 25.97
N THR A 453 36.76 13.93 24.67
CA THR A 453 38.08 14.16 24.08
C THR A 453 38.55 15.59 24.29
N LEU A 454 37.68 16.57 24.03
CA LEU A 454 38.00 17.99 24.27
C LEU A 454 38.23 18.28 25.77
N GLY A 455 37.43 17.67 26.65
CA GLY A 455 37.57 17.77 28.10
C GLY A 455 38.89 17.21 28.65
N ALA A 456 39.44 16.20 28.00
CA ALA A 456 40.75 15.62 28.32
C ALA A 456 41.94 16.45 27.79
N GLY A 457 41.68 17.56 27.10
CA GLY A 457 42.71 18.38 26.46
C GLY A 457 43.16 17.87 25.08
N GLY A 458 42.41 16.91 24.50
CA GLY A 458 42.57 16.48 23.12
C GLY A 458 41.96 17.47 22.12
N ASN A 459 42.03 17.12 20.84
CA ASN A 459 41.47 17.87 19.73
C ASN A 459 40.57 16.98 18.87
N VAL A 460 39.52 17.56 18.31
CA VAL A 460 38.65 16.89 17.34
C VAL A 460 38.53 17.78 16.11
N THR A 461 38.72 17.20 14.92
CA THR A 461 38.47 17.89 13.65
C THR A 461 37.42 17.17 12.83
N ALA A 462 36.69 17.91 11.99
CA ALA A 462 35.69 17.38 11.07
C ALA A 462 36.13 17.62 9.62
N ASP A 463 35.89 16.63 8.78
CA ASP A 463 36.20 16.61 7.36
C ASP A 463 34.96 16.17 6.58
N PHE A 464 34.44 17.12 5.79
CA PHE A 464 33.32 16.97 4.87
C PHE A 464 33.78 17.12 3.41
N THR A 465 35.04 16.83 3.09
CA THR A 465 35.56 16.95 1.70
C THR A 465 35.12 15.81 0.77
N THR A 466 34.52 14.75 1.34
CA THR A 466 33.99 13.61 0.59
C THR A 466 32.49 13.71 0.51
N ARG A 467 31.93 13.68 -0.71
CA ARG A 467 30.49 13.87 -0.93
C ARG A 467 29.69 12.84 -0.12
N PRO A 468 28.53 13.22 0.47
CA PRO A 468 27.65 12.32 1.23
C PRO A 468 27.28 11.04 0.48
N ILE A 469 27.13 11.19 -0.83
CA ILE A 469 26.86 10.09 -1.76
C ILE A 469 28.00 9.05 -1.82
N TYR A 470 29.14 9.31 -1.19
CA TYR A 470 30.32 8.44 -1.10
C TYR A 470 30.71 8.15 0.37
N THR A 471 29.86 8.51 1.33
CA THR A 471 30.10 8.31 2.78
C THR A 471 28.81 7.94 3.50
N LEU A 472 28.23 6.79 3.16
CA LEU A 472 27.06 6.26 3.87
C LEU A 472 27.45 5.39 5.06
N THR A 473 26.65 5.43 6.12
CA THR A 473 26.78 4.52 7.26
C THR A 473 25.41 4.21 7.84
N GLY A 474 25.31 3.08 8.54
CA GLY A 474 24.15 2.76 9.35
C GLY A 474 24.00 3.75 10.50
N LEU A 475 22.77 4.19 10.73
CA LEU A 475 22.32 4.94 11.89
C LEU A 475 21.10 4.22 12.46
N THR A 476 21.06 3.99 13.77
CA THR A 476 19.89 3.38 14.41
C THR A 476 18.65 4.26 14.22
N ASN A 477 17.55 3.66 13.79
CA ASN A 477 16.25 4.31 13.75
C ASN A 477 15.60 4.26 15.14
N GLU A 478 15.94 5.24 15.98
CA GLU A 478 15.42 5.33 17.35
C GLU A 478 13.96 5.81 17.43
N GLU A 479 13.41 6.35 16.33
CA GLU A 479 12.07 6.94 16.32
C GLU A 479 11.00 5.88 16.01
N THR A 480 11.24 5.04 15.01
CA THR A 480 10.23 4.08 14.52
C THR A 480 10.78 2.69 14.23
N GLY A 481 12.06 2.42 14.50
CA GLY A 481 12.72 1.17 14.13
C GLY A 481 12.01 -0.07 14.69
N GLY A 482 11.53 -0.96 13.82
CA GLY A 482 10.79 -2.16 14.20
C GLY A 482 9.28 -1.98 14.37
N ASP A 483 8.76 -0.74 14.25
CA ASP A 483 7.33 -0.47 14.25
C ASP A 483 6.69 -0.76 12.89
N PRO A 484 5.40 -1.11 12.83
CA PRO A 484 4.65 -1.09 11.58
C PRO A 484 4.75 0.29 10.91
N SER A 485 5.09 0.33 9.62
CA SER A 485 5.08 1.59 8.87
C SER A 485 3.68 2.18 8.86
N TYR A 486 3.51 3.45 9.19
CA TYR A 486 2.19 4.11 9.27
C TYR A 486 1.36 3.97 7.98
N PHE A 487 2.03 4.02 6.82
CA PHE A 487 1.37 3.87 5.53
C PHE A 487 0.94 2.44 5.21
N THR A 488 1.37 1.41 5.94
CA THR A 488 1.03 0.02 5.58
C THR A 488 -0.47 -0.19 5.62
N THR A 489 -1.03 -0.69 4.51
CA THR A 489 -2.49 -0.85 4.36
C THR A 489 -3.09 -1.74 5.44
N ILE A 490 -4.18 -1.27 6.02
CA ILE A 490 -4.92 -1.99 7.06
C ILE A 490 -6.06 -2.77 6.40
N GLY A 491 -5.99 -4.10 6.45
CA GLY A 491 -7.08 -4.98 6.06
C GLY A 491 -8.24 -4.97 7.07
N ALA A 492 -9.08 -6.01 7.14
CA ALA A 492 -9.12 -7.21 6.31
C ALA A 492 -9.53 -6.91 4.85
N THR A 493 -9.82 -7.95 4.06
CA THR A 493 -10.58 -7.74 2.81
C THR A 493 -12.00 -7.27 3.10
N ASN A 494 -12.70 -6.76 2.07
CA ASN A 494 -14.12 -6.40 2.16
C ASN A 494 -15.03 -7.59 2.56
N ASP A 495 -14.56 -8.83 2.35
CA ASP A 495 -15.23 -10.08 2.74
C ASP A 495 -14.58 -10.75 3.97
N LEU A 496 -13.84 -10.00 4.78
CA LEU A 496 -13.25 -10.44 6.06
C LEU A 496 -12.21 -11.59 5.96
N PHE A 497 -11.59 -11.78 4.80
CA PHE A 497 -10.39 -12.61 4.68
C PHE A 497 -9.18 -11.88 5.27
N ILE A 498 -8.33 -12.64 5.96
CA ILE A 498 -7.12 -12.10 6.60
C ILE A 498 -6.12 -11.65 5.53
N LYS A 499 -5.88 -10.33 5.51
CA LYS A 499 -4.80 -9.62 4.81
C LYS A 499 -4.38 -8.40 5.65
N PRO A 500 -3.10 -8.00 5.63
CA PRO A 500 -1.96 -8.69 5.03
C PRO A 500 -1.62 -10.01 5.76
N ASP A 501 -0.64 -10.75 5.25
CA ASP A 501 -0.30 -12.10 5.72
C ASP A 501 0.85 -12.11 6.73
N VAL A 502 1.88 -11.31 6.45
CA VAL A 502 3.12 -11.18 7.23
C VAL A 502 3.73 -9.81 6.90
N ALA A 503 4.64 -9.33 7.74
CA ALA A 503 5.39 -8.09 7.51
C ALA A 503 6.88 -8.37 7.23
N ALA A 504 7.53 -7.44 6.56
CA ALA A 504 8.98 -7.43 6.37
C ALA A 504 9.50 -5.98 6.40
N PRO A 505 10.83 -5.76 6.53
CA PRO A 505 11.39 -4.42 6.43
C PRO A 505 11.04 -3.78 5.09
N GLY A 506 10.37 -2.63 5.14
CA GLY A 506 9.89 -1.89 3.97
C GLY A 506 9.94 -0.37 4.12
N GLY A 507 10.13 0.15 5.33
CA GLY A 507 10.42 1.56 5.59
C GLY A 507 11.92 1.84 5.53
N GLN A 508 12.32 2.89 4.82
CA GLN A 508 13.69 3.42 4.78
C GLN A 508 14.74 2.44 4.24
N ILE A 509 14.42 1.75 3.14
CA ILE A 509 15.25 0.69 2.57
C ILE A 509 16.18 1.23 1.49
N LEU A 510 17.50 1.08 1.70
CA LEU A 510 18.54 1.33 0.71
C LEU A 510 18.60 0.17 -0.30
N SER A 511 18.56 0.48 -1.60
CA SER A 511 18.78 -0.50 -2.68
C SER A 511 19.28 0.17 -3.97
N SER A 512 19.50 -0.61 -5.03
CA SER A 512 19.92 -0.16 -6.36
C SER A 512 18.92 0.78 -7.02
N TYR A 513 19.41 1.67 -7.89
CA TYR A 513 18.59 2.61 -8.65
C TYR A 513 19.23 2.89 -10.02
N LEU A 514 18.51 3.62 -10.89
CA LEU A 514 18.95 3.89 -12.26
C LEU A 514 20.36 4.49 -12.35
N GLY A 515 21.09 4.13 -13.41
CA GLY A 515 22.38 4.73 -13.74
C GLY A 515 23.54 4.23 -12.87
N GLY A 516 23.40 3.04 -12.28
CA GLY A 516 24.40 2.49 -11.35
C GLY A 516 24.38 3.10 -9.95
N GLY A 517 23.33 3.86 -9.61
CA GLY A 517 23.17 4.57 -8.35
C GLY A 517 22.37 3.78 -7.30
N TYR A 518 22.14 4.38 -6.15
CA TYR A 518 21.37 3.80 -5.05
C TYR A 518 20.38 4.81 -4.51
N THR A 519 19.31 4.37 -3.84
CA THR A 519 18.37 5.28 -3.19
C THR A 519 17.68 4.61 -2.01
N VAL A 520 17.18 5.42 -1.07
CA VAL A 520 16.35 4.98 0.04
C VAL A 520 14.89 5.26 -0.29
N LEU A 521 14.10 4.19 -0.34
CA LEU A 521 12.65 4.24 -0.55
C LEU A 521 11.92 3.58 0.63
N SER A 522 10.70 4.05 0.87
CA SER A 522 9.78 3.43 1.81
C SER A 522 8.51 2.99 1.10
N GLY A 523 8.04 1.79 1.41
CA GLY A 523 6.80 1.23 0.90
C GLY A 523 6.65 -0.26 1.19
N THR A 524 5.42 -0.76 1.18
CA THR A 524 5.16 -2.21 1.10
C THR A 524 5.76 -2.82 -0.17
N SER A 525 6.03 -2.00 -1.18
CA SER A 525 6.83 -2.32 -2.37
C SER A 525 8.26 -2.76 -2.09
N MET A 526 8.85 -2.36 -0.97
CA MET A 526 10.20 -2.79 -0.54
C MET A 526 10.13 -4.03 0.36
N ALA A 527 9.09 -4.14 1.18
CA ALA A 527 8.86 -5.33 2.00
C ALA A 527 8.52 -6.58 1.16
N CYS A 528 7.74 -6.40 0.08
CA CYS A 528 7.34 -7.46 -0.84
C CYS A 528 8.52 -8.28 -1.41
N PRO A 529 9.52 -7.68 -2.09
CA PRO A 529 10.68 -8.40 -2.59
C PRO A 529 11.57 -8.97 -1.47
N TYR A 530 11.54 -8.41 -0.27
CA TYR A 530 12.26 -8.97 0.86
C TYR A 530 11.75 -10.39 1.18
N VAL A 531 10.43 -10.59 1.24
CA VAL A 531 9.83 -11.92 1.48
C VAL A 531 10.02 -12.84 0.29
N ALA A 532 10.01 -12.31 -0.94
CA ALA A 532 10.38 -13.09 -2.14
C ALA A 532 11.81 -13.64 -2.02
N GLY A 533 12.74 -12.83 -1.51
CA GLY A 533 14.09 -13.26 -1.18
C GLY A 533 14.14 -14.34 -0.10
N VAL A 534 13.35 -14.22 0.98
CA VAL A 534 13.26 -15.27 2.02
C VAL A 534 12.76 -16.59 1.43
N ALA A 535 11.78 -16.55 0.53
CA ALA A 535 11.32 -17.73 -0.20
C ALA A 535 12.45 -18.31 -1.10
N ALA A 536 13.21 -17.45 -1.78
CA ALA A 536 14.35 -17.85 -2.60
C ALA A 536 15.48 -18.51 -1.78
N LEU A 537 15.74 -18.05 -0.55
CA LEU A 537 16.67 -18.71 0.38
C LEU A 537 16.23 -20.15 0.69
N TYR A 538 14.95 -20.35 1.00
CA TYR A 538 14.39 -21.68 1.23
C TYR A 538 14.50 -22.57 -0.02
N ILE A 539 14.13 -22.03 -1.18
CA ILE A 539 14.19 -22.73 -2.47
C ILE A 539 15.63 -23.10 -2.85
N GLY A 540 16.61 -22.24 -2.59
CA GLY A 540 18.00 -22.54 -2.88
C GLY A 540 18.55 -23.72 -2.07
N GLN A 541 18.04 -23.92 -0.85
CA GLN A 541 18.44 -25.02 0.03
C GLN A 541 17.63 -26.32 -0.23
N HIS A 542 16.34 -26.20 -0.52
CA HIS A 542 15.41 -27.34 -0.56
C HIS A 542 14.88 -27.67 -1.96
N GLY A 543 15.20 -26.87 -2.97
CA GLY A 543 14.59 -26.94 -4.29
C GLY A 543 13.24 -26.23 -4.36
N GLY A 544 12.87 -25.80 -5.56
CA GLY A 544 11.63 -25.07 -5.84
C GLY A 544 10.56 -25.94 -6.49
N ARG A 545 9.75 -25.31 -7.35
CA ARG A 545 8.61 -25.96 -8.02
C ARG A 545 9.01 -27.20 -8.81
N SER A 546 10.17 -27.17 -9.46
CA SER A 546 10.67 -28.29 -10.28
C SER A 546 11.00 -29.54 -9.45
N VAL A 547 11.23 -29.39 -8.15
CA VAL A 547 11.52 -30.49 -7.21
C VAL A 547 10.26 -31.01 -6.54
N HIS A 548 9.38 -30.10 -6.10
CA HIS A 548 8.24 -30.44 -5.23
C HIS A 548 6.89 -30.55 -5.96
N GLY A 549 6.74 -29.90 -7.11
CA GLY A 549 5.51 -29.88 -7.89
C GLY A 549 4.38 -29.02 -7.29
N PRO A 550 3.12 -29.25 -7.73
CA PRO A 550 1.95 -28.49 -7.25
C PRO A 550 1.75 -28.57 -5.73
N GLY A 551 1.26 -27.49 -5.14
CA GLY A 551 1.01 -27.35 -3.70
C GLY A 551 2.22 -26.90 -2.87
N PHE A 552 3.44 -27.01 -3.39
CA PHE A 552 4.67 -26.59 -2.70
C PHE A 552 4.63 -25.14 -2.19
N ALA A 553 4.29 -24.21 -3.07
CA ALA A 553 4.28 -22.80 -2.73
C ALA A 553 3.23 -22.45 -1.68
N LYS A 554 2.10 -23.17 -1.65
CA LYS A 554 1.10 -23.02 -0.61
C LYS A 554 1.66 -23.43 0.76
N ASP A 555 2.38 -24.55 0.83
CA ASP A 555 3.01 -25.01 2.07
C ASP A 555 4.11 -24.05 2.52
N LEU A 556 4.94 -23.55 1.60
CA LEU A 556 5.95 -22.54 1.89
C LEU A 556 5.33 -21.20 2.32
N ALA A 557 4.21 -20.78 1.71
CA ALA A 557 3.47 -19.59 2.13
C ALA A 557 2.97 -19.74 3.58
N MET A 558 2.38 -20.88 3.95
CA MET A 558 1.95 -21.12 5.34
C MET A 558 3.13 -21.16 6.31
N ARG A 559 4.27 -21.69 5.88
CA ARG A 559 5.52 -21.69 6.65
C ARG A 559 6.03 -20.27 6.90
N ILE A 560 6.08 -19.43 5.86
CA ILE A 560 6.43 -18.00 5.96
C ILE A 560 5.48 -17.28 6.92
N ILE A 561 4.16 -17.41 6.74
CA ILE A 561 3.16 -16.79 7.61
C ILE A 561 3.37 -17.24 9.06
N SER A 562 3.57 -18.54 9.28
CA SER A 562 3.71 -19.06 10.64
C SER A 562 5.00 -18.69 11.36
N SER A 563 6.00 -18.21 10.61
CA SER A 563 7.27 -17.73 11.16
C SER A 563 7.16 -16.38 11.86
N GLY A 564 6.12 -15.59 11.53
CA GLY A 564 6.01 -14.18 11.89
C GLY A 564 6.09 -13.92 13.40
N GLU A 565 6.83 -12.87 13.75
CA GLU A 565 7.02 -12.37 15.10
C GLU A 565 6.22 -11.09 15.32
N ALA A 566 5.44 -11.05 16.41
CA ALA A 566 4.62 -9.90 16.70
C ALA A 566 5.49 -8.64 16.89
N VAL A 567 5.09 -7.55 16.25
CA VAL A 567 5.67 -6.21 16.41
C VAL A 567 4.78 -5.37 17.33
N PRO A 568 5.33 -4.36 18.04
CA PRO A 568 4.54 -3.46 18.86
C PRO A 568 3.49 -2.72 18.04
N TRP A 569 2.40 -2.33 18.69
CA TRP A 569 1.43 -1.39 18.13
C TRP A 569 2.05 -0.01 18.05
N SER A 570 1.87 0.66 16.90
CA SER A 570 2.28 2.04 16.69
C SER A 570 1.13 2.81 16.03
N ASP A 571 0.91 4.05 16.47
CA ASP A 571 -0.03 4.98 15.84
C ASP A 571 0.61 5.79 14.70
N GLY A 572 1.91 5.59 14.46
CA GLY A 572 2.68 6.24 13.41
C GLY A 572 3.14 7.66 13.73
N THR A 573 2.92 8.16 14.95
CA THR A 573 3.36 9.52 15.34
C THR A 573 4.86 9.63 15.63
N GLY A 574 5.54 8.50 15.86
CA GLY A 574 6.97 8.46 16.20
C GLY A 574 7.27 9.05 17.59
N ASP A 575 6.25 9.24 18.44
CA ASP A 575 6.41 9.86 19.76
C ASP A 575 6.93 8.90 20.85
N GLY A 576 7.08 7.61 20.51
CA GLY A 576 7.56 6.56 21.40
C GLY A 576 6.52 6.03 22.38
N THR A 577 5.23 6.28 22.15
CA THR A 577 4.15 5.76 23.00
C THR A 577 4.07 4.24 22.96
N ASP A 578 4.32 3.58 24.09
CA ASP A 578 4.06 2.15 24.28
C ASP A 578 2.60 1.93 24.70
N TYR A 579 1.78 1.46 23.75
CA TYR A 579 0.38 1.12 23.98
C TYR A 579 0.19 -0.19 24.77
N GLY A 580 1.24 -1.02 24.93
CA GLY A 580 1.16 -2.33 25.56
C GLY A 580 0.45 -3.40 24.71
N PHE A 581 0.25 -3.14 23.42
CA PHE A 581 -0.37 -4.06 22.47
C PHE A 581 0.62 -4.47 21.37
N SER A 582 0.43 -5.67 20.83
CA SER A 582 0.98 -6.01 19.50
C SER A 582 0.11 -5.42 18.41
N ALA A 583 0.72 -5.01 17.30
CA ALA A 583 0.00 -4.52 16.12
C ALA A 583 -1.04 -5.54 15.63
N SER A 584 -2.18 -5.06 15.16
CA SER A 584 -3.29 -5.92 14.71
C SER A 584 -2.87 -6.82 13.55
N VAL A 585 -3.44 -8.03 13.48
CA VAL A 585 -3.29 -8.91 12.30
C VAL A 585 -3.77 -8.22 11.03
N ALA A 586 -4.76 -7.32 11.16
CA ALA A 586 -5.25 -6.52 10.05
C ALA A 586 -4.19 -5.55 9.49
N GLN A 587 -3.15 -5.20 10.25
CA GLN A 587 -2.09 -4.27 9.82
C GLN A 587 -0.82 -5.01 9.38
N VAL A 588 -0.42 -6.07 10.10
CA VAL A 588 0.88 -6.74 9.90
C VAL A 588 0.82 -8.27 9.75
N GLY A 589 -0.37 -8.85 9.67
CA GLY A 589 -0.53 -10.30 9.63
C GLY A 589 -0.02 -10.95 10.92
N THR A 590 0.85 -11.95 10.82
CA THR A 590 1.52 -12.55 11.99
C THR A 590 2.67 -11.70 12.56
N GLY A 591 3.04 -10.61 11.88
CA GLY A 591 4.13 -9.70 12.23
C GLY A 591 5.38 -9.93 11.36
N LEU A 592 6.55 -9.53 11.85
CA LEU A 592 7.80 -9.53 11.11
C LEU A 592 8.27 -10.96 10.76
N VAL A 593 8.53 -11.24 9.49
CA VAL A 593 9.00 -12.55 9.02
C VAL A 593 10.31 -12.97 9.71
N ASN A 594 10.44 -14.27 10.03
CA ASN A 594 11.65 -14.83 10.59
C ASN A 594 12.23 -15.90 9.65
N ALA A 595 13.23 -15.52 8.87
CA ALA A 595 13.85 -16.36 7.85
C ALA A 595 14.51 -17.61 8.45
N SER A 596 15.14 -17.50 9.63
CA SER A 596 15.72 -18.68 10.32
C SER A 596 14.63 -19.70 10.70
N LYS A 597 13.46 -19.26 11.17
CA LYS A 597 12.33 -20.19 11.39
C LYS A 597 11.84 -20.81 10.07
N VAL A 598 11.79 -20.03 9.00
CA VAL A 598 11.41 -20.53 7.67
C VAL A 598 12.39 -21.60 7.18
N LEU A 599 13.67 -21.53 7.47
CA LEU A 599 14.62 -22.55 7.01
C LEU A 599 14.78 -23.70 8.02
N ASP A 600 15.01 -23.39 9.29
CA ASP A 600 15.55 -24.35 10.25
C ASP A 600 14.49 -25.21 10.96
N TYR A 601 13.25 -24.75 11.03
CA TYR A 601 12.23 -25.44 11.82
C TYR A 601 11.79 -26.76 11.19
N THR A 602 11.72 -27.79 12.01
CA THR A 602 11.28 -29.14 11.64
C THR A 602 9.78 -29.34 11.78
N THR A 603 9.08 -28.50 12.53
CA THR A 603 7.61 -28.45 12.57
C THR A 603 7.07 -27.79 11.30
N GLY A 604 6.19 -28.49 10.59
CA GLY A 604 5.38 -27.95 9.49
C GLY A 604 3.94 -27.74 9.91
N LEU A 605 3.34 -26.61 9.52
CA LEU A 605 1.92 -26.31 9.73
C LEU A 605 1.23 -26.16 8.37
N SER A 606 0.15 -26.90 8.17
CA SER A 606 -0.78 -26.68 7.06
C SER A 606 -2.14 -26.25 7.61
N PHE A 607 -2.61 -25.07 7.19
CA PHE A 607 -3.82 -24.46 7.72
C PHE A 607 -4.47 -23.52 6.70
N ALA A 608 -5.76 -23.26 6.89
CA ALA A 608 -6.36 -22.02 6.42
C ALA A 608 -6.22 -20.98 7.52
N LYS A 609 -5.85 -19.75 7.19
CA LYS A 609 -5.85 -18.63 8.14
C LYS A 609 -7.20 -18.55 8.84
N PHE A 610 -7.23 -18.32 10.16
CA PHE A 610 -8.47 -18.39 10.94
C PHE A 610 -9.31 -17.12 10.76
N ALA A 611 -9.85 -16.91 9.56
CA ALA A 611 -10.88 -15.90 9.30
C ALA A 611 -12.16 -16.34 10.03
N LEU A 612 -12.42 -15.70 11.17
CA LEU A 612 -13.54 -16.00 12.08
C LEU A 612 -14.86 -15.40 11.59
N ASN A 613 -14.79 -14.53 10.57
CA ASN A 613 -15.91 -13.83 9.97
C ASN A 613 -16.63 -12.91 10.97
N ASP A 614 -17.86 -12.49 10.63
CA ASP A 614 -18.71 -11.62 11.43
C ASP A 614 -19.65 -12.39 12.38
N THR A 615 -20.48 -11.69 13.16
CA THR A 615 -21.41 -12.29 14.12
C THR A 615 -22.62 -12.97 13.48
N ARG A 616 -22.95 -12.61 12.24
CA ARG A 616 -24.05 -13.20 11.47
C ARG A 616 -23.69 -14.57 10.92
N GLN A 617 -22.47 -14.71 10.40
CA GLN A 617 -21.95 -15.92 9.78
C GLN A 617 -20.64 -16.40 10.44
N PRO A 618 -20.64 -16.64 11.77
CA PRO A 618 -19.41 -16.91 12.50
C PRO A 618 -18.77 -18.22 12.05
N ASN A 619 -17.50 -18.16 11.65
CA ASN A 619 -16.69 -19.31 11.33
C ASN A 619 -15.98 -19.82 12.58
N LYS A 620 -16.68 -20.66 13.35
CA LYS A 620 -16.28 -21.03 14.71
C LYS A 620 -15.18 -22.09 14.80
N TRP A 621 -15.05 -22.97 13.82
CA TRP A 621 -14.23 -24.18 13.92
C TRP A 621 -13.09 -24.15 12.93
N HIS A 622 -11.88 -24.37 13.44
CA HIS A 622 -10.66 -24.33 12.64
C HIS A 622 -9.75 -25.51 12.95
N THR A 623 -8.89 -25.86 12.00
CA THR A 623 -7.93 -26.95 12.16
C THR A 623 -6.57 -26.61 11.62
N VAL A 624 -5.53 -27.17 12.22
CA VAL A 624 -4.14 -27.12 11.74
C VAL A 624 -3.63 -28.54 11.67
N ASP A 625 -3.11 -28.93 10.50
CA ASP A 625 -2.37 -30.17 10.36
C ASP A 625 -0.91 -29.90 10.73
N ILE A 626 -0.43 -30.54 11.79
CA ILE A 626 0.91 -30.38 12.35
C ILE A 626 1.74 -31.59 11.95
N THR A 627 2.76 -31.35 11.13
CA THR A 627 3.72 -32.37 10.69
C THR A 627 5.03 -32.21 11.46
N ASN A 628 5.52 -33.30 12.03
CA ASN A 628 6.81 -33.31 12.73
C ASN A 628 7.89 -33.94 11.84
N ASN A 629 8.78 -33.13 11.28
CA ASN A 629 9.91 -33.60 10.47
C ASN A 629 11.20 -33.82 11.28
N ALA A 630 11.17 -33.70 12.60
CA ALA A 630 12.32 -34.03 13.45
C ALA A 630 12.49 -35.55 13.62
N ASP A 631 13.68 -35.99 14.02
CA ASP A 631 14.00 -37.40 14.27
C ASP A 631 13.38 -37.98 15.57
N ALA A 632 12.72 -37.13 16.37
CA ALA A 632 12.13 -37.51 17.65
C ALA A 632 10.67 -37.03 17.77
N PRO A 633 9.82 -37.70 18.58
CA PRO A 633 8.47 -37.21 18.85
C PRO A 633 8.46 -35.83 19.51
N VAL A 634 7.65 -34.92 18.99
CA VAL A 634 7.47 -33.57 19.55
C VAL A 634 6.11 -33.48 20.23
N THR A 635 6.06 -32.91 21.43
CA THR A 635 4.80 -32.59 22.12
C THR A 635 4.50 -31.11 21.95
N TYR A 636 3.32 -30.80 21.41
CA TYR A 636 2.88 -29.44 21.17
C TYR A 636 1.94 -28.94 22.27
N THR A 637 2.08 -27.66 22.59
CA THR A 637 1.20 -26.89 23.46
C THR A 637 0.63 -25.71 22.67
N PHE A 638 -0.56 -25.27 23.07
CA PHE A 638 -1.32 -24.25 22.35
C PHE A 638 -1.72 -23.12 23.28
N SER A 639 -1.55 -21.88 22.83
CA SER A 639 -2.05 -20.69 23.52
C SER A 639 -2.58 -19.68 22.51
N ALA A 640 -3.39 -18.72 22.97
CA ALA A 640 -3.81 -17.59 22.17
C ALA A 640 -3.04 -16.35 22.64
N ARG A 641 -2.46 -15.62 21.68
CA ARG A 641 -1.84 -14.31 21.87
C ARG A 641 -2.75 -13.29 21.21
N ALA A 642 -3.43 -12.48 22.02
CA ALA A 642 -4.28 -11.41 21.51
C ALA A 642 -3.41 -10.25 20.99
N PHE A 643 -3.80 -9.68 19.85
CA PHE A 643 -3.25 -8.43 19.33
C PHE A 643 -4.24 -7.28 19.60
N GLY A 644 -3.81 -6.04 19.40
CA GLY A 644 -4.69 -4.87 19.56
C GLY A 644 -5.92 -4.96 18.67
N GLY A 645 -7.08 -4.62 19.22
CA GLY A 645 -8.34 -4.51 18.50
C GLY A 645 -8.52 -3.13 17.90
N ILE A 646 -9.16 -3.08 16.72
CA ILE A 646 -9.45 -1.84 15.98
C ILE A 646 -10.96 -1.58 16.02
N ASN A 647 -11.37 -0.40 16.48
CA ASN A 647 -12.72 0.10 16.22
C ASN A 647 -12.74 0.70 14.80
N ALA A 648 -13.27 -0.05 13.83
CA ALA A 648 -13.15 0.29 12.43
C ALA A 648 -14.14 1.37 11.95
N MET A 649 -15.17 1.71 12.73
CA MET A 649 -16.13 2.76 12.41
C MET A 649 -16.01 3.90 13.42
N ASN A 650 -15.87 5.14 12.92
CA ASN A 650 -15.99 6.34 13.72
C ASN A 650 -17.46 6.79 13.74
N THR A 651 -18.03 6.87 14.94
CA THR A 651 -19.43 7.23 15.20
C THR A 651 -19.57 8.55 15.96
N ASP A 652 -18.49 9.31 16.14
CA ASP A 652 -18.52 10.59 16.84
C ASP A 652 -19.26 11.64 16.00
N PRO A 653 -20.45 12.12 16.43
CA PRO A 653 -21.25 13.07 15.65
C PRO A 653 -20.58 14.44 15.49
N ASP A 654 -19.56 14.76 16.29
CA ASP A 654 -18.79 16.01 16.19
C ASP A 654 -17.67 15.91 15.13
N THR A 655 -17.37 14.70 14.65
CA THR A 655 -16.41 14.44 13.58
C THR A 655 -17.09 14.47 12.21
N TRP A 656 -16.44 15.05 11.20
CA TRP A 656 -17.01 15.17 9.86
C TRP A 656 -17.23 13.80 9.20
N GLY A 657 -18.40 13.66 8.56
CA GLY A 657 -18.73 12.50 7.73
C GLY A 657 -19.16 11.26 8.52
N THR A 658 -19.33 11.34 9.84
CA THR A 658 -19.75 10.18 10.65
C THR A 658 -21.26 9.90 10.53
N PRO A 659 -21.68 8.63 10.69
CA PRO A 659 -20.85 7.44 10.82
C PRO A 659 -20.13 7.08 9.50
N ARG A 660 -18.84 6.73 9.61
CA ARG A 660 -18.00 6.27 8.50
C ARG A 660 -16.87 5.38 9.02
N ILE A 661 -16.22 4.63 8.13
CA ILE A 661 -14.98 3.93 8.48
C ILE A 661 -13.96 4.95 9.03
N ALA A 662 -13.38 4.62 10.18
CA ALA A 662 -12.37 5.42 10.86
C ALA A 662 -11.13 5.51 9.97
N TRP A 663 -10.51 6.70 9.90
CA TRP A 663 -9.23 6.87 9.22
C TRP A 663 -8.12 6.19 10.00
N GLY A 664 -6.96 5.98 9.37
CA GLY A 664 -5.83 5.28 9.97
C GLY A 664 -5.41 5.90 11.30
N GLU A 665 -5.25 7.22 11.35
CA GLU A 665 -4.92 7.99 12.54
C GLU A 665 -5.97 7.84 13.66
N GLU A 666 -7.25 7.74 13.32
CA GLU A 666 -8.34 7.59 14.29
C GLU A 666 -8.39 6.14 14.82
N ALA A 667 -8.21 5.17 13.93
CA ALA A 667 -8.26 3.75 14.23
C ALA A 667 -7.04 3.27 15.02
N LEU A 668 -5.88 3.87 14.78
CA LEU A 668 -4.61 3.49 15.41
C LEU A 668 -4.34 4.23 16.73
N ALA A 669 -4.91 5.41 16.97
CA ALA A 669 -4.67 6.20 18.17
C ALA A 669 -5.18 5.59 19.48
N ALA A 670 -6.11 4.61 19.41
CA ALA A 670 -6.74 4.02 20.60
C ALA A 670 -7.02 2.52 20.44
N PRO A 671 -5.98 1.65 20.48
CA PRO A 671 -6.17 0.20 20.49
C PRO A 671 -7.01 -0.25 21.68
N GLU A 672 -7.87 -1.25 21.47
CA GLU A 672 -8.68 -1.86 22.54
C GLU A 672 -8.35 -3.35 22.74
N GLU A 673 -8.47 -3.83 23.97
CA GLU A 673 -8.37 -5.24 24.29
C GLU A 673 -9.66 -5.98 23.86
N MET A 674 -9.58 -6.75 22.76
CA MET A 674 -10.72 -7.50 22.21
C MET A 674 -10.42 -9.02 22.15
N VAL A 675 -10.44 -9.69 23.32
CA VAL A 675 -9.98 -11.10 23.40
C VAL A 675 -11.11 -12.10 23.17
N PRO A 676 -11.03 -12.96 22.13
CA PRO A 676 -12.02 -14.02 21.94
C PRO A 676 -11.80 -15.17 22.93
N ARG A 677 -12.87 -15.93 23.23
CA ARG A 677 -12.69 -17.20 23.95
C ARG A 677 -12.25 -18.28 22.97
N VAL A 678 -11.13 -18.93 23.26
CA VAL A 678 -10.54 -19.99 22.43
C VAL A 678 -10.57 -21.32 23.17
N SER A 679 -11.01 -22.39 22.50
CA SER A 679 -10.83 -23.76 22.97
C SER A 679 -9.72 -24.44 22.17
N PHE A 680 -8.79 -25.06 22.89
CA PHE A 680 -7.61 -25.73 22.32
C PHE A 680 -7.80 -27.24 22.28
N PRO A 681 -6.96 -27.96 21.49
CA PRO A 681 -6.87 -29.41 21.59
C PRO A 681 -6.60 -29.85 23.03
N GLY A 682 -7.43 -30.76 23.55
CA GLY A 682 -7.28 -31.30 24.90
C GLY A 682 -6.23 -32.42 25.00
N GLY A 683 -5.70 -32.64 26.21
CA GLY A 683 -4.75 -33.72 26.50
C GLY A 683 -3.32 -33.46 26.01
N LYS A 684 -2.48 -34.49 26.04
CA LYS A 684 -1.09 -34.41 25.54
C LYS A 684 -1.06 -34.58 24.02
N PHE A 685 -0.75 -33.52 23.28
CA PHE A 685 -0.67 -33.53 21.82
C PHE A 685 0.75 -33.87 21.35
N THR A 686 1.09 -35.17 21.28
CA THR A 686 2.41 -35.63 20.78
C THR A 686 2.30 -36.14 19.35
N VAL A 687 3.19 -35.69 18.47
CA VAL A 687 3.30 -36.09 17.07
C VAL A 687 4.63 -36.84 16.89
N ARG A 688 4.58 -38.08 16.37
CA ARG A 688 5.78 -38.88 16.11
C ARG A 688 6.59 -38.29 14.95
N SER A 689 7.85 -38.68 14.84
CA SER A 689 8.68 -38.34 13.68
C SER A 689 8.01 -38.82 12.38
N GLY A 690 7.91 -37.94 11.39
CA GLY A 690 7.25 -38.15 10.11
C GLY A 690 5.72 -38.23 10.16
N GLU A 691 5.10 -38.07 11.34
CA GLU A 691 3.64 -38.10 11.49
C GLU A 691 3.05 -36.70 11.30
N THR A 692 1.84 -36.66 10.73
CA THR A 692 0.97 -35.48 10.73
C THR A 692 -0.23 -35.72 11.63
N LYS A 693 -0.53 -34.80 12.54
CA LYS A 693 -1.75 -34.82 13.36
C LYS A 693 -2.55 -33.53 13.24
N LYS A 694 -3.88 -33.69 13.18
CA LYS A 694 -4.84 -32.58 13.11
C LYS A 694 -5.18 -32.03 14.49
N ALA A 695 -4.78 -30.79 14.76
CA ALA A 695 -5.23 -29.99 15.89
C ALA A 695 -6.54 -29.27 15.55
N LYS A 696 -7.47 -29.17 16.51
CA LYS A 696 -8.78 -28.53 16.35
C LYS A 696 -8.95 -27.39 17.34
N PHE A 697 -9.46 -26.27 16.85
CA PHE A 697 -9.68 -25.05 17.62
C PHE A 697 -11.12 -24.58 17.46
N SER A 698 -11.66 -23.92 18.48
CA SER A 698 -12.93 -23.21 18.35
C SER A 698 -12.91 -21.84 19.00
N PHE A 699 -13.60 -20.90 18.38
CA PHE A 699 -13.67 -19.50 18.80
C PHE A 699 -15.10 -19.10 19.17
N ALA A 700 -15.21 -18.23 20.17
CA ALA A 700 -16.41 -17.44 20.40
C ALA A 700 -16.02 -15.96 20.40
N THR A 701 -16.82 -15.16 19.68
CA THR A 701 -16.69 -13.70 19.57
C THR A 701 -16.59 -13.06 20.97
N PRO A 702 -15.74 -12.03 21.14
CA PRO A 702 -15.71 -11.25 22.38
C PRO A 702 -17.09 -10.66 22.69
N ALA A 703 -17.42 -10.52 23.97
CA ALA A 703 -18.71 -9.98 24.41
C ALA A 703 -18.55 -8.57 24.98
N GLY A 704 -19.62 -7.76 24.91
CA GLY A 704 -19.63 -6.42 25.50
C GLY A 704 -19.01 -5.32 24.63
N LEU A 705 -18.71 -5.61 23.36
CA LEU A 705 -18.22 -4.63 22.39
C LEU A 705 -19.40 -3.91 21.70
N ASP A 706 -19.19 -2.66 21.29
CA ASP A 706 -20.17 -1.85 20.57
C ASP A 706 -20.15 -2.17 19.07
N ALA A 707 -21.17 -2.88 18.59
CA ALA A 707 -21.25 -3.32 17.20
C ALA A 707 -21.27 -2.15 16.18
N SER A 708 -21.75 -0.96 16.58
CA SER A 708 -21.78 0.22 15.69
C SER A 708 -20.38 0.77 15.38
N LYS A 709 -19.37 0.39 16.18
CA LYS A 709 -17.96 0.71 15.93
C LYS A 709 -17.25 -0.30 15.04
N LEU A 710 -17.94 -1.34 14.57
CA LEU A 710 -17.38 -2.47 13.82
C LEU A 710 -16.09 -3.03 14.47
N PRO A 711 -16.15 -3.57 15.69
CA PRO A 711 -14.95 -3.94 16.45
C PRO A 711 -14.23 -5.13 15.79
N LEU A 712 -13.04 -4.87 15.26
CA LEU A 712 -12.19 -5.82 14.56
C LEU A 712 -11.15 -6.38 15.54
N TYR A 713 -11.31 -7.64 15.92
CA TYR A 713 -10.46 -8.31 16.89
C TYR A 713 -9.53 -9.31 16.23
N SER A 714 -8.31 -9.46 16.75
CA SER A 714 -7.31 -10.31 16.12
C SER A 714 -6.26 -10.87 17.08
N GLY A 715 -5.39 -11.72 16.55
CA GLY A 715 -4.25 -12.29 17.27
C GLY A 715 -3.72 -13.55 16.59
N ALA A 716 -2.99 -14.37 17.34
CA ALA A 716 -2.47 -15.63 16.85
C ALA A 716 -2.68 -16.78 17.83
N VAL A 717 -2.91 -17.98 17.30
CA VAL A 717 -2.74 -19.23 18.04
C VAL A 717 -1.27 -19.62 17.94
N VAL A 718 -0.59 -19.66 19.08
CA VAL A 718 0.81 -20.07 19.19
C VAL A 718 0.87 -21.60 19.34
N VAL A 719 1.66 -22.24 18.49
CA VAL A 719 1.94 -23.68 18.49
C VAL A 719 3.40 -23.86 18.93
N ALA A 720 3.60 -24.21 20.21
CA ALA A 720 4.93 -24.37 20.81
C ALA A 720 5.26 -25.85 21.00
N GLY A 721 6.37 -26.29 20.42
CA GLY A 721 6.86 -27.66 20.47
C GLY A 721 7.88 -27.89 21.59
N SER A 722 7.94 -29.11 22.12
CA SER A 722 8.93 -29.52 23.11
C SER A 722 10.38 -29.54 22.59
N ASN A 723 10.58 -29.33 21.29
CA ASN A 723 11.87 -29.12 20.63
C ASN A 723 12.35 -27.66 20.66
N GLY A 724 11.58 -26.74 21.27
CA GLY A 724 11.91 -25.32 21.38
C GLY A 724 11.38 -24.46 20.22
N GLU A 725 10.73 -25.08 19.23
CA GLU A 725 10.13 -24.36 18.11
C GLU A 725 8.80 -23.70 18.51
N SER A 726 8.53 -22.51 17.98
CA SER A 726 7.28 -21.78 18.20
C SER A 726 6.81 -21.09 16.92
N LEU A 727 5.62 -21.47 16.47
CA LEU A 727 4.97 -20.98 15.24
C LEU A 727 3.60 -20.37 15.56
N ALA A 728 3.12 -19.47 14.71
CA ALA A 728 1.88 -18.73 14.91
C ALA A 728 0.86 -18.99 13.79
N VAL A 729 -0.42 -19.15 14.13
CA VAL A 729 -1.52 -19.19 13.15
C VAL A 729 -2.42 -17.98 13.39
N PRO A 730 -2.55 -17.06 12.42
CA PRO A 730 -3.31 -15.83 12.62
C PRO A 730 -4.82 -16.10 12.71
N TYR A 731 -5.50 -15.35 13.57
CA TYR A 731 -6.96 -15.25 13.61
C TYR A 731 -7.41 -13.79 13.56
N LEU A 732 -8.56 -13.56 12.93
CA LEU A 732 -9.20 -12.25 12.84
C LEU A 732 -10.71 -12.45 12.72
N GLY A 733 -11.48 -11.64 13.43
CA GLY A 733 -12.93 -11.64 13.33
C GLY A 733 -13.52 -10.25 13.58
N LEU A 734 -14.79 -10.11 13.22
CA LEU A 734 -15.55 -8.87 13.41
C LEU A 734 -16.67 -9.12 14.43
N ALA A 735 -16.71 -8.31 15.49
CA ALA A 735 -17.74 -8.39 16.53
C ALA A 735 -18.98 -7.55 16.19
N ALA A 736 -19.43 -7.62 14.94
CA ALA A 736 -20.63 -6.98 14.40
C ALA A 736 -21.28 -7.87 13.32
N ASP A 737 -22.52 -7.62 12.89
CA ASP A 737 -23.13 -8.17 11.67
C ASP A 737 -22.81 -7.18 10.54
N LEU A 738 -21.84 -7.50 9.67
CA LEU A 738 -21.35 -6.51 8.70
C LEU A 738 -22.44 -6.08 7.71
N GLN A 739 -23.42 -6.94 7.44
CA GLN A 739 -24.51 -6.62 6.52
C GLN A 739 -25.47 -5.57 7.10
N SER A 740 -25.71 -5.57 8.43
CA SER A 740 -26.61 -4.62 9.08
C SER A 740 -25.90 -3.44 9.74
N ASP A 741 -24.77 -3.70 10.39
CA ASP A 741 -24.13 -2.77 11.32
C ASP A 741 -23.19 -1.78 10.62
N VAL A 742 -22.83 -2.04 9.36
CA VAL A 742 -22.16 -1.04 8.50
C VAL A 742 -23.07 0.16 8.20
N GLY A 743 -24.40 -0.02 8.33
CA GLY A 743 -25.39 1.01 8.06
C GLY A 743 -25.64 1.24 6.57
N ASP A 744 -25.69 2.51 6.19
CA ASP A 744 -25.85 2.94 4.80
C ASP A 744 -24.50 2.87 4.09
N ILE A 745 -24.52 2.36 2.86
CA ILE A 745 -23.35 2.29 2.00
C ILE A 745 -23.11 3.67 1.39
N PHE A 746 -24.15 4.42 1.08
CA PHE A 746 -24.00 5.80 0.65
C PHE A 746 -23.84 6.78 1.83
N GLN A 747 -23.06 7.84 1.63
CA GLN A 747 -22.81 8.87 2.65
C GLN A 747 -23.92 9.95 2.71
N TYR A 748 -25.14 9.52 3.03
CA TYR A 748 -26.28 10.43 3.20
C TYR A 748 -26.07 11.56 4.23
N PRO A 749 -25.39 11.36 5.37
CA PRO A 749 -25.20 12.43 6.38
C PRO A 749 -24.47 13.67 5.85
N ILE A 750 -23.65 13.52 4.81
CA ILE A 750 -22.96 14.63 4.13
C ILE A 750 -23.54 14.94 2.74
N GLY A 751 -24.72 14.38 2.43
CA GLY A 751 -25.52 14.75 1.26
C GLY A 751 -25.30 13.90 0.01
N PHE A 752 -24.62 12.74 0.08
CA PHE A 752 -24.34 11.90 -1.09
C PHE A 752 -25.15 10.60 -1.11
N PRO A 753 -25.52 10.08 -2.30
CA PRO A 753 -25.20 10.62 -3.62
C PRO A 753 -26.07 11.82 -4.01
N THR A 754 -25.60 12.56 -5.03
CA THR A 754 -26.32 13.66 -5.66
C THR A 754 -26.38 13.45 -7.17
N ILE A 755 -27.45 13.92 -7.80
CA ILE A 755 -27.52 14.04 -9.26
C ILE A 755 -27.77 15.51 -9.61
N THR A 756 -26.89 16.08 -10.42
CA THR A 756 -26.98 17.42 -10.98
C THR A 756 -27.04 17.38 -12.50
N SER A 757 -27.29 18.53 -13.11
CA SER A 757 -27.30 18.71 -14.56
C SER A 757 -26.99 20.16 -14.91
N THR A 758 -26.61 20.41 -16.17
CA THR A 758 -26.18 21.71 -16.69
C THR A 758 -24.86 22.22 -16.12
N ARG A 759 -24.33 23.30 -16.71
CA ARG A 759 -23.13 24.01 -16.23
C ARG A 759 -23.28 24.63 -14.85
N ASP A 760 -24.52 24.81 -14.38
CA ASP A 760 -24.84 25.41 -13.09
C ASP A 760 -25.05 24.36 -11.98
N ASP A 761 -24.78 23.07 -12.25
CA ASP A 761 -24.97 21.95 -11.31
C ASP A 761 -26.39 21.92 -10.71
N VAL A 762 -27.41 22.15 -11.54
CA VAL A 762 -28.82 22.18 -11.12
C VAL A 762 -29.24 20.81 -10.58
N PRO A 763 -29.70 20.69 -9.32
CA PRO A 763 -30.11 19.42 -8.75
C PRO A 763 -31.27 18.78 -9.52
N ILE A 764 -31.26 17.44 -9.62
CA ILE A 764 -32.33 16.69 -10.29
C ILE A 764 -33.73 16.93 -9.68
N ALA A 765 -33.79 17.27 -8.39
CA ALA A 765 -35.04 17.61 -7.72
C ALA A 765 -35.70 18.88 -8.31
N ASP A 766 -34.89 19.80 -8.83
CA ASP A 766 -35.34 21.04 -9.47
C ASP A 766 -35.52 20.87 -10.99
N LYS A 767 -34.75 19.94 -11.60
CA LYS A 767 -34.77 19.65 -13.04
C LYS A 767 -34.70 18.15 -13.32
N ALA A 768 -35.86 17.49 -13.34
CA ALA A 768 -35.98 16.07 -13.69
C ALA A 768 -36.31 15.85 -15.19
N ASN A 769 -35.78 16.68 -16.10
CA ASN A 769 -35.88 16.46 -17.53
C ASN A 769 -34.53 16.71 -18.20
N PHE A 770 -34.21 16.00 -19.28
CA PHE A 770 -32.90 16.07 -19.94
C PHE A 770 -33.06 16.05 -21.46
N THR A 771 -32.35 16.93 -22.16
CA THR A 771 -32.24 16.90 -23.63
C THR A 771 -31.03 16.11 -24.13
N PHE A 772 -30.05 15.81 -23.26
CA PHE A 772 -28.73 15.28 -23.60
C PHE A 772 -27.96 16.20 -24.56
N ASP A 773 -28.11 17.51 -24.36
CA ASP A 773 -27.34 18.52 -25.09
C ASP A 773 -25.90 18.58 -24.56
N LEU A 774 -24.95 18.22 -25.43
CA LEU A 774 -23.52 18.15 -25.13
C LEU A 774 -22.79 19.47 -25.42
N ASP A 775 -23.51 20.54 -25.79
CA ASP A 775 -22.90 21.85 -25.99
C ASP A 775 -22.16 22.29 -24.69
N PRO A 776 -20.88 22.71 -24.78
CA PRO A 776 -20.09 23.16 -23.64
C PRO A 776 -20.75 24.23 -22.75
N ASP A 777 -21.64 25.05 -23.31
CA ASP A 777 -22.35 26.10 -22.58
C ASP A 777 -23.68 25.60 -21.96
N VAL A 778 -24.14 24.39 -22.32
CA VAL A 778 -25.41 23.80 -21.87
C VAL A 778 -25.19 22.63 -20.91
N GLN A 779 -24.56 21.54 -21.39
CA GLN A 779 -24.30 20.29 -20.65
C GLN A 779 -25.56 19.68 -19.99
N ASP A 780 -26.64 19.49 -20.75
CA ASP A 780 -27.92 19.02 -20.22
C ASP A 780 -28.04 17.48 -20.16
N PHE A 781 -27.34 16.88 -19.22
CA PHE A 781 -27.42 15.45 -18.90
C PHE A 781 -27.23 15.19 -17.40
N PRO A 782 -27.56 14.00 -16.88
CA PRO A 782 -27.34 13.66 -15.48
C PRO A 782 -25.85 13.46 -15.15
N ASN A 783 -25.32 14.28 -14.24
CA ASN A 783 -24.06 14.05 -13.54
C ASN A 783 -24.37 13.49 -12.15
N LEU A 784 -23.97 12.24 -11.88
CA LEU A 784 -24.12 11.58 -10.60
C LEU A 784 -22.80 11.61 -9.85
N TYR A 785 -22.83 12.03 -8.59
CA TYR A 785 -21.68 11.92 -7.69
C TYR A 785 -22.09 11.16 -6.42
N ALA A 786 -21.34 10.11 -6.08
CA ALA A 786 -21.60 9.24 -4.94
C ALA A 786 -20.36 9.07 -4.06
N ARG A 787 -20.56 9.00 -2.75
CA ARG A 787 -19.53 8.54 -1.82
C ARG A 787 -19.99 7.29 -1.09
N LEU A 788 -19.09 6.33 -0.98
CA LEU A 788 -19.34 5.01 -0.42
C LEU A 788 -18.64 4.88 0.94
N ASN A 789 -19.38 4.50 1.98
CA ASN A 789 -18.88 4.20 3.32
C ASN A 789 -18.12 2.86 3.38
N PHE A 790 -18.50 1.90 2.54
CA PHE A 790 -17.89 0.57 2.50
C PHE A 790 -17.79 0.09 1.05
N GLY A 791 -16.86 -0.84 0.77
CA GLY A 791 -16.70 -1.40 -0.57
C GLY A 791 -17.96 -2.17 -1.00
N THR A 792 -18.42 -1.96 -2.23
CA THR A 792 -19.58 -2.66 -2.77
C THR A 792 -19.18 -3.65 -3.86
N ARG A 793 -19.72 -4.87 -3.78
CA ARG A 793 -19.55 -5.89 -4.82
C ARG A 793 -20.17 -5.48 -6.14
N GLU A 794 -21.24 -4.69 -6.11
CA GLU A 794 -21.94 -4.27 -7.30
C GLU A 794 -22.53 -2.88 -7.10
N LEU A 795 -22.21 -1.96 -8.02
CA LEU A 795 -22.80 -0.63 -8.14
C LEU A 795 -23.57 -0.58 -9.46
N ARG A 796 -24.87 -0.27 -9.38
CA ARG A 796 -25.77 -0.29 -10.54
C ARG A 796 -26.42 1.07 -10.75
N TRP A 797 -26.59 1.45 -12.00
CA TRP A 797 -27.44 2.56 -12.45
C TRP A 797 -28.36 2.06 -13.55
N ASP A 798 -29.57 1.68 -13.15
CA ASP A 798 -30.54 0.99 -14.01
C ASP A 798 -31.69 1.93 -14.40
N ILE A 799 -32.08 1.94 -15.67
CA ILE A 799 -33.18 2.75 -16.21
C ILE A 799 -34.41 1.88 -16.45
N PHE A 800 -35.58 2.35 -16.03
CA PHE A 800 -36.85 1.68 -16.14
C PHE A 800 -37.93 2.56 -16.78
N ASP A 801 -38.95 1.94 -17.36
CA ASP A 801 -40.12 2.65 -17.87
C ASP A 801 -40.92 3.36 -16.75
N ALA A 802 -41.76 4.33 -17.15
CA ALA A 802 -42.57 5.10 -16.21
C ALA A 802 -43.54 4.28 -15.34
N ALA A 803 -43.92 3.06 -15.77
CA ALA A 803 -44.85 2.21 -15.04
C ALA A 803 -44.16 1.28 -14.03
N TRP A 804 -42.83 1.30 -13.97
CA TRP A 804 -42.05 0.50 -13.04
C TRP A 804 -42.23 0.93 -11.58
N THR A 805 -42.04 -0.02 -10.68
CA THR A 805 -42.03 0.16 -9.22
C THR A 805 -41.03 -0.82 -8.63
N GLU A 806 -40.39 -0.52 -7.50
CA GLU A 806 -39.38 -1.40 -6.86
C GLU A 806 -39.87 -2.85 -6.66
N ARG A 807 -41.17 -3.06 -6.38
CA ARG A 807 -41.76 -4.41 -6.25
C ARG A 807 -41.65 -5.29 -7.50
N LYS A 808 -41.48 -4.68 -8.68
CA LYS A 808 -41.31 -5.39 -9.96
C LYS A 808 -39.86 -5.73 -10.25
N TRP A 809 -38.91 -5.16 -9.51
CA TRP A 809 -37.47 -5.35 -9.74
C TRP A 809 -37.08 -6.83 -9.67
N LYS A 810 -36.18 -7.23 -10.57
CA LYS A 810 -35.66 -8.59 -10.72
C LYS A 810 -34.18 -8.54 -11.06
N TYR A 811 -33.43 -9.47 -10.51
CA TYR A 811 -31.99 -9.62 -10.72
C TYR A 811 -31.65 -10.93 -11.46
N PRO A 812 -30.67 -10.91 -12.39
CA PRO A 812 -30.17 -9.69 -13.04
C PRO A 812 -31.30 -9.05 -13.87
N PRO A 813 -31.32 -7.71 -14.02
CA PRO A 813 -32.32 -7.06 -14.87
C PRO A 813 -32.06 -7.40 -16.34
N VAL A 814 -33.13 -7.67 -17.09
CA VAL A 814 -33.05 -8.11 -18.50
C VAL A 814 -33.83 -7.13 -19.36
N VAL A 815 -33.20 -6.60 -20.41
CA VAL A 815 -33.79 -5.56 -21.27
C VAL A 815 -35.17 -6.00 -21.79
N GLY A 816 -36.16 -5.13 -21.65
CA GLY A 816 -37.55 -5.39 -22.05
C GLY A 816 -38.34 -6.29 -21.09
N LYS A 817 -37.78 -6.69 -19.94
CA LYS A 817 -38.47 -7.46 -18.89
C LYS A 817 -38.68 -6.60 -17.65
N ALA A 818 -39.84 -6.78 -17.01
CA ALA A 818 -40.22 -6.07 -15.78
C ALA A 818 -40.09 -4.53 -15.87
N GLY A 819 -40.18 -3.96 -17.07
CA GLY A 819 -40.02 -2.53 -17.31
C GLY A 819 -38.58 -2.01 -17.37
N TYR A 820 -37.57 -2.89 -17.32
CA TYR A 820 -36.17 -2.50 -17.47
C TYR A 820 -35.85 -2.11 -18.91
N VAL A 821 -35.33 -0.91 -19.09
CA VAL A 821 -34.95 -0.32 -20.38
C VAL A 821 -33.49 -0.63 -20.70
N GLY A 822 -32.61 -0.48 -19.72
CA GLY A 822 -31.18 -0.77 -19.84
C GLY A 822 -30.37 -0.15 -18.70
N ALA A 823 -29.09 -0.52 -18.61
CA ALA A 823 -28.17 0.11 -17.67
C ALA A 823 -27.67 1.43 -18.29
N ALA A 824 -27.58 2.48 -17.47
CA ALA A 824 -26.88 3.69 -17.85
C ALA A 824 -25.38 3.39 -18.06
N THR A 825 -24.71 4.28 -18.77
CA THR A 825 -23.25 4.31 -18.88
C THR A 825 -22.72 5.59 -18.24
N SER A 826 -21.42 5.63 -17.98
CA SER A 826 -20.73 6.87 -17.68
C SER A 826 -19.71 7.17 -18.76
N TRP A 827 -19.52 8.45 -19.10
CA TRP A 827 -18.31 8.87 -19.80
C TRP A 827 -17.07 8.55 -18.97
N ALA A 828 -16.00 8.09 -19.62
CA ALA A 828 -14.85 7.51 -18.93
C ALA A 828 -13.74 8.50 -18.59
N GLN A 829 -13.68 9.65 -19.27
CA GLN A 829 -12.58 10.61 -19.15
C GLN A 829 -12.89 11.76 -18.19
N LEU A 830 -13.59 11.47 -17.09
CA LEU A 830 -14.09 12.48 -16.16
C LEU A 830 -12.98 13.24 -15.44
N ASN A 831 -11.86 12.58 -15.18
CA ASN A 831 -10.81 13.08 -14.32
C ASN A 831 -10.23 14.41 -14.82
N GLY A 832 -10.36 15.45 -13.99
CA GLY A 832 -9.87 16.81 -14.27
C GLY A 832 -10.71 17.61 -15.28
N LYS A 833 -11.81 17.05 -15.80
CA LYS A 833 -12.70 17.75 -16.74
C LYS A 833 -13.74 18.59 -16.01
N GLN A 834 -14.03 19.76 -16.55
CA GLN A 834 -15.10 20.64 -16.04
C GLN A 834 -16.41 20.50 -16.83
N PHE A 835 -16.33 20.05 -18.07
CA PHE A 835 -17.44 19.81 -18.98
C PHE A 835 -16.98 18.88 -20.10
N PHE A 836 -17.94 18.28 -20.78
CA PHE A 836 -17.74 17.51 -22.00
C PHE A 836 -17.64 18.46 -23.21
N ASN A 837 -16.58 18.33 -24.00
CA ASN A 837 -16.38 19.09 -25.22
C ASN A 837 -16.39 18.18 -26.45
N ALA A 838 -17.54 18.13 -27.14
CA ALA A 838 -17.75 17.31 -28.33
C ALA A 838 -16.75 17.53 -29.49
N THR A 839 -15.93 18.57 -29.45
CA THR A 839 -14.88 18.82 -30.46
C THR A 839 -13.64 17.95 -30.26
N VAL A 840 -13.36 17.55 -29.02
CA VAL A 840 -12.13 16.83 -28.64
C VAL A 840 -12.41 15.57 -27.84
N ASP A 841 -13.56 15.50 -27.18
CA ASP A 841 -13.99 14.37 -26.37
C ASP A 841 -14.88 13.43 -27.18
N ASP A 842 -14.66 12.13 -27.03
CA ASP A 842 -15.51 11.09 -27.62
C ASP A 842 -16.61 10.71 -26.62
N ALA A 843 -17.87 10.98 -27.00
CA ALA A 843 -19.04 10.63 -26.18
C ALA A 843 -19.26 9.11 -26.08
N ASP A 844 -18.62 8.36 -26.98
CA ASP A 844 -18.72 6.91 -26.99
C ASP A 844 -17.66 6.28 -26.07
N ASP A 845 -16.72 7.04 -25.48
CA ASP A 845 -15.77 6.51 -24.51
C ASP A 845 -16.42 6.29 -23.13
N LEU A 846 -16.90 5.06 -22.90
CA LEU A 846 -17.86 4.75 -21.85
C LEU A 846 -17.39 3.66 -20.89
N ILE A 847 -17.67 3.87 -19.62
CA ILE A 847 -17.74 2.83 -18.58
C ILE A 847 -19.18 2.31 -18.57
N THR A 848 -19.37 0.99 -18.74
CA THR A 848 -20.69 0.37 -18.67
C THR A 848 -20.99 -0.12 -17.26
N LEU A 849 -22.25 0.02 -16.83
CA LEU A 849 -22.74 -0.54 -15.56
C LEU A 849 -23.40 -1.91 -15.78
N PRO A 850 -23.40 -2.82 -14.79
CA PRO A 850 -22.91 -2.64 -13.41
C PRO A 850 -21.38 -2.56 -13.32
N MET A 851 -20.88 -1.73 -12.40
CA MET A 851 -19.50 -1.82 -11.95
C MET A 851 -19.42 -2.82 -10.81
N THR A 852 -18.36 -3.63 -10.76
CA THR A 852 -18.13 -4.60 -9.69
C THR A 852 -16.89 -4.29 -8.89
N ASP A 853 -16.87 -4.74 -7.64
CA ASP A 853 -15.75 -4.58 -6.72
C ASP A 853 -15.33 -3.09 -6.60
N VAL A 854 -16.30 -2.21 -6.37
CA VAL A 854 -16.08 -0.77 -6.25
C VAL A 854 -15.61 -0.45 -4.84
N PRO A 855 -14.40 0.11 -4.66
CA PRO A 855 -13.88 0.44 -3.34
C PRO A 855 -14.72 1.51 -2.63
N ARG A 856 -14.54 1.65 -1.32
CA ARG A 856 -15.15 2.75 -0.57
C ARG A 856 -14.45 4.08 -0.85
N SER A 857 -15.15 5.18 -0.60
CA SER A 857 -14.56 6.52 -0.66
C SER A 857 -13.69 6.79 0.57
N ILE A 858 -12.51 7.36 0.35
CA ILE A 858 -11.58 7.81 1.40
C ILE A 858 -11.46 9.34 1.33
N VAL A 859 -11.03 9.97 2.41
CA VAL A 859 -10.82 11.42 2.44
C VAL A 859 -9.51 11.79 1.74
N GLY A 860 -9.53 12.87 0.97
CA GLY A 860 -8.48 13.20 0.00
C GLY A 860 -8.66 12.52 -1.36
N LEU A 861 -9.58 11.56 -1.50
CA LEU A 861 -9.97 10.95 -2.77
C LEU A 861 -11.38 11.39 -3.19
N TYR A 862 -11.57 11.57 -4.50
CA TYR A 862 -12.89 11.86 -5.06
C TYR A 862 -13.83 10.65 -4.87
N GLY A 863 -15.13 10.91 -4.72
CA GLY A 863 -16.15 9.88 -4.80
C GLY A 863 -16.33 9.36 -6.22
N THR A 864 -17.22 8.38 -6.39
CA THR A 864 -17.61 7.87 -7.70
C THR A 864 -18.42 8.93 -8.45
N GLU A 865 -17.81 9.56 -9.45
CA GLU A 865 -18.47 10.46 -10.39
C GLU A 865 -18.86 9.69 -11.66
N LEU A 866 -20.08 9.90 -12.15
CA LEU A 866 -20.61 9.24 -13.34
C LEU A 866 -21.43 10.23 -14.19
N TRP A 867 -21.00 10.48 -15.44
CA TRP A 867 -21.74 11.34 -16.37
C TRP A 867 -22.49 10.50 -17.39
N TRP A 868 -23.82 10.46 -17.29
CA TRP A 868 -24.63 9.69 -18.23
C TRP A 868 -25.02 10.54 -19.43
N LEU A 869 -24.31 10.39 -20.55
CA LEU A 869 -24.58 11.13 -21.80
C LEU A 869 -25.77 10.55 -22.61
N GLY A 870 -26.59 9.69 -22.00
CA GLY A 870 -27.82 9.14 -22.57
C GLY A 870 -27.65 7.82 -23.31
N ARG A 871 -26.42 7.32 -23.48
CA ARG A 871 -26.18 5.96 -23.99
C ARG A 871 -26.47 4.90 -22.94
N LEU A 872 -27.07 3.79 -23.36
CA LEU A 872 -27.27 2.61 -22.53
C LEU A 872 -26.16 1.59 -22.80
N ALA A 873 -25.91 0.70 -21.85
CA ALA A 873 -24.83 -0.29 -21.93
C ALA A 873 -24.93 -1.25 -23.13
N ASN A 874 -26.10 -1.36 -23.77
CA ASN A 874 -26.31 -2.13 -25.00
C ASN A 874 -26.01 -1.31 -26.28
N GLY A 875 -25.33 -0.17 -26.17
CA GLY A 875 -24.98 0.73 -27.26
C GLY A 875 -26.09 1.68 -27.73
N THR A 876 -27.35 1.47 -27.30
CA THR A 876 -28.48 2.29 -27.77
C THR A 876 -28.58 3.64 -27.05
N GLN A 877 -29.02 4.68 -27.76
CA GLN A 877 -29.37 5.97 -27.15
C GLN A 877 -30.75 5.90 -26.51
N ILE A 878 -30.92 6.46 -25.31
CA ILE A 878 -32.23 6.57 -24.66
C ILE A 878 -33.20 7.40 -25.51
N ALA A 879 -34.41 6.87 -25.73
CA ALA A 879 -35.43 7.55 -26.52
C ALA A 879 -36.19 8.62 -25.70
N PRO A 880 -36.74 9.68 -26.32
CA PRO A 880 -37.63 10.61 -25.64
C PRO A 880 -38.82 9.91 -24.98
N GLY A 881 -39.12 10.27 -23.74
CA GLY A 881 -40.13 9.58 -22.93
C GLY A 881 -39.98 9.79 -21.44
N LYS A 882 -40.83 9.13 -20.65
CA LYS A 882 -40.82 9.19 -19.19
C LYS A 882 -40.26 7.91 -18.60
N TYR A 883 -39.39 8.05 -17.61
CA TYR A 883 -38.60 6.96 -17.05
C TYR A 883 -38.44 7.10 -15.53
N ASN A 884 -37.98 6.02 -14.93
CA ASN A 884 -37.50 5.96 -13.56
C ASN A 884 -36.04 5.48 -13.60
N MET A 885 -35.23 5.93 -12.64
CA MET A 885 -33.87 5.42 -12.45
C MET A 885 -33.75 4.74 -11.08
N ARG A 886 -32.82 3.78 -11.00
CA ARG A 886 -32.45 3.10 -9.76
C ARG A 886 -30.93 3.09 -9.68
N PHE A 887 -30.39 3.89 -8.78
CA PHE A 887 -28.97 3.86 -8.44
C PHE A 887 -28.78 3.12 -7.12
N ALA A 888 -27.97 2.06 -7.10
CA ALA A 888 -27.92 1.16 -5.95
C ALA A 888 -26.57 0.49 -5.76
N ALA A 889 -26.16 0.35 -4.50
CA ALA A 889 -24.98 -0.39 -4.07
C ALA A 889 -25.38 -1.64 -3.27
N LEU A 890 -24.77 -2.79 -3.57
CA LEU A 890 -25.02 -4.03 -2.83
C LEU A 890 -24.34 -3.97 -1.45
N LYS A 891 -25.11 -4.20 -0.38
CA LYS A 891 -24.55 -4.27 0.98
C LYS A 891 -23.57 -5.45 1.13
N PRO A 892 -22.57 -5.38 2.02
CA PRO A 892 -21.67 -6.50 2.33
C PRO A 892 -22.44 -7.78 2.64
N PHE A 893 -21.95 -8.92 2.12
CA PHE A 893 -22.62 -10.22 2.19
C PHE A 893 -24.08 -10.25 1.69
N GLY A 894 -24.49 -9.22 0.93
CA GLY A 894 -25.79 -9.08 0.31
C GLY A 894 -26.04 -10.15 -0.75
N ASN A 895 -27.22 -10.77 -0.69
CA ASN A 895 -27.76 -11.53 -1.82
C ASN A 895 -28.30 -10.56 -2.89
N PRO A 896 -27.72 -10.46 -4.09
CA PRO A 896 -28.15 -9.51 -5.11
C PRO A 896 -29.59 -9.74 -5.59
N LYS A 897 -30.16 -10.94 -5.41
CA LYS A 897 -31.54 -11.26 -5.79
C LYS A 897 -32.61 -10.65 -4.88
N LYS A 898 -32.21 -9.97 -3.81
CA LYS A 898 -33.09 -9.38 -2.79
C LYS A 898 -32.92 -7.87 -2.77
N SER A 899 -33.96 -7.14 -3.16
CA SER A 899 -33.93 -5.66 -3.21
C SER A 899 -33.57 -5.05 -1.86
N GLU A 900 -34.01 -5.65 -0.74
CA GLU A 900 -33.71 -5.18 0.62
C GLU A 900 -32.24 -5.29 1.04
N HIS A 901 -31.41 -5.98 0.25
CA HIS A 901 -29.97 -6.07 0.48
C HIS A 901 -29.17 -5.01 -0.30
N TRP A 902 -29.86 -4.13 -1.02
CA TRP A 902 -29.23 -3.00 -1.72
C TRP A 902 -29.49 -1.74 -0.92
N ASP A 903 -28.48 -0.88 -0.83
CA ASP A 903 -28.69 0.52 -0.50
C ASP A 903 -29.11 1.23 -1.80
N VAL A 904 -30.29 1.85 -1.81
CA VAL A 904 -30.94 2.38 -3.01
C VAL A 904 -31.13 3.87 -2.86
N PHE A 905 -30.52 4.64 -3.76
CA PHE A 905 -30.72 6.07 -3.83
C PHE A 905 -32.09 6.39 -4.46
N GLU A 906 -32.92 7.11 -3.71
CA GLU A 906 -34.21 7.57 -4.19
C GLU A 906 -34.05 8.76 -5.15
N THR A 907 -34.62 8.63 -6.34
CA THR A 907 -34.60 9.67 -7.38
C THR A 907 -36.02 9.98 -7.86
N PRO A 908 -36.32 11.21 -8.28
CA PRO A 908 -37.59 11.50 -8.94
C PRO A 908 -37.70 10.76 -10.29
N SER A 909 -38.92 10.49 -10.74
CA SER A 909 -39.15 10.13 -12.15
C SER A 909 -38.68 11.26 -13.05
N PHE A 910 -38.13 10.93 -14.21
CA PHE A 910 -37.56 11.92 -15.13
C PHE A 910 -38.11 11.79 -16.56
N GLU A 911 -37.94 12.85 -17.35
CA GLU A 911 -38.39 12.93 -18.74
C GLU A 911 -37.23 13.22 -19.69
N VAL A 912 -37.03 12.37 -20.69
CA VAL A 912 -36.11 12.63 -21.80
C VAL A 912 -36.88 13.42 -22.85
N LEU A 913 -36.38 14.61 -23.15
CA LEU A 913 -36.94 15.52 -24.15
C LEU A 913 -36.21 15.33 -25.49
N PRO A 914 -36.88 15.57 -26.64
CA PRO A 914 -36.19 15.64 -27.91
C PRO A 914 -35.15 16.77 -27.89
N LEU A 915 -33.93 16.49 -28.37
CA LEU A 915 -32.96 17.53 -28.69
C LEU A 915 -33.56 18.43 -29.78
N LYS A 916 -33.60 19.74 -29.56
CA LYS A 916 -34.09 20.69 -30.56
C LYS A 916 -32.94 21.03 -31.50
N ASP A 917 -33.17 20.86 -32.79
CA ASP A 917 -32.22 21.24 -33.87
C ASP A 917 -31.78 22.70 -33.80
#